data_AF-A0A1S9PMJ9-F1
#
_entry.id   AF-A0A1S9PMJ9-F1
#
_cell.length_a   1.000
_cell.length_b   1.000
_cell.length_c   1.000
_cell.angle_alpha   90.00
_cell.angle_beta   90.00
_cell.angle_gamma   90.00
#
_symmetry.space_group_name_H-M   'P 1'
#
loop_
_entity.id
_entity.type
_entity.pdbx_description
1 polymer ?
#
loop_
_entity_poly.entity_id
_entity_poly.type
_entity_poly.pdbx_seq_one_letter_code
_entity_poly.pdbx_strand_id
1 'polypeptide(L)'
;MRNYQKALLLLLSVGTYAAKAQDAPPASKYDQHKVFSPLFYPEKGNLFRSASGTPGPRYWQNRADYKIDVALDTLKHRLTGSVTITYTNNSPDNLDFLWLQLDQNIIRRDSRGQATSVVEGGRFANVGFTNGFELKGVTVINKGKAEKANYLVNDTRMQIRLKDTLRTGGAKLQLKIDYAYDVAEYGTDRTGRLKTPQGWIYDIAQWYPRMEVYDDVSGWNTIPYMGASEFYLEYGNFDYTITAPASLVVVGSGELLNPTEVLTPTALKRLAAARASDKTVMIKDSAEVLAGNAYLKKPTLTWHFACKNSRDVAWAASKAFVWDAARINLSNGKKALAQSVYPITSGGVRAWGRSTEYVKASIELYSGKWFEYTYPVATNVGGPVSGMEYPGIVFCSHQSVGGDLWNVTNHEFGHNWFPMIVGSNERKYAWMDEGFNTFINKVDTKVFNKGEYYTKDDVQGGAAYMFSPNADAIMNTPDVIQNDYLGNAAYEKPAQGLMILREQILGEERFDYAFKKYIKRWAFKHPTPWDFFHSMDNAAGEDLSWFWNQWFLQTWKLDQGVKEIGYPDNDPSKGSLITIENLEEMAMPVTALIVEENGKSSTIKLPAEIWQRGGTWTFAYKSTSRISYVTLDPEGVLPDINPDNNSLSGQPVQQGTTAKSVIDAYLNAVGTEARLKDVSDLTVKSDGTFQGVGVKLEMKYKTPDKFYENMIAPSYNNFVITGLVINGDSVRMKQYNADAKVSADTKKSIINRYKLFPELDYGKTGYKLELAPDMQVVNGKLAYLVTVTTPNGIRVKQWYDPKTGYKLKRVTDSPGATPTEYGDYQTINTGIKIPYSEKIFVAGGLVEFKVTEATVNKGLTNEDFK
;
A
#
# COMPACT_ATOMS: atom_id res chain seq x y z
N MET A 1 -29.58 77.99 -24.55
CA MET A 1 -30.43 77.78 -25.74
C MET A 1 -30.75 76.29 -25.80
N ARG A 2 -31.80 75.79 -25.12
CA ARG A 2 -33.17 75.62 -25.65
C ARG A 2 -33.16 75.11 -27.11
N ASN A 3 -33.45 73.83 -27.35
CA ASN A 3 -34.80 73.44 -27.81
C ASN A 3 -35.00 71.97 -28.29
N TYR A 4 -36.11 71.42 -27.80
CA TYR A 4 -37.12 70.55 -28.41
C TYR A 4 -37.02 69.02 -28.50
N GLN A 5 -38.13 68.46 -28.03
CA GLN A 5 -38.60 67.10 -27.78
C GLN A 5 -39.22 66.39 -29.01
N LYS A 6 -39.34 65.05 -28.87
CA LYS A 6 -40.30 64.08 -29.49
C LYS A 6 -39.98 63.63 -30.93
N ALA A 7 -40.13 62.37 -31.35
CA ALA A 7 -40.95 61.26 -30.84
C ALA A 7 -40.47 59.87 -31.37
N LEU A 8 -41.18 58.83 -30.87
CA LEU A 8 -41.35 57.45 -31.37
C LEU A 8 -40.27 56.38 -31.05
N LEU A 9 -40.56 55.60 -29.99
CA LEU A 9 -40.09 54.22 -29.83
C LEU A 9 -40.90 53.31 -30.77
N LEU A 10 -40.22 52.58 -31.65
CA LEU A 10 -40.74 51.39 -32.31
C LEU A 10 -40.05 50.16 -31.70
N LEU A 11 -40.85 49.26 -31.12
CA LEU A 11 -40.42 47.95 -30.64
C LEU A 11 -39.97 47.07 -31.82
N LEU A 12 -38.72 46.61 -31.80
CA LEU A 12 -38.23 45.47 -32.57
C LEU A 12 -37.85 44.37 -31.58
N SER A 13 -38.74 43.37 -31.46
CA SER A 13 -38.51 42.12 -30.73
C SER A 13 -37.51 41.26 -31.50
N VAL A 14 -36.24 41.27 -31.09
CA VAL A 14 -35.24 40.28 -31.51
C VAL A 14 -35.38 39.06 -30.59
N GLY A 15 -35.88 37.95 -31.15
CA GLY A 15 -35.89 36.66 -30.47
C GLY A 15 -34.46 36.15 -30.29
N THR A 16 -33.97 36.15 -29.06
CA THR A 16 -32.73 35.46 -28.68
C THR A 16 -33.00 33.97 -28.61
N TYR A 17 -32.55 33.21 -29.60
CA TYR A 17 -32.33 31.77 -29.46
C TYR A 17 -31.19 31.57 -28.45
N ALA A 18 -31.53 31.15 -27.24
CA ALA A 18 -30.56 30.64 -26.28
C ALA A 18 -30.09 29.27 -26.79
N ALA A 19 -28.95 29.25 -27.49
CA ALA A 19 -28.20 28.03 -27.72
C ALA A 19 -27.78 27.49 -26.34
N LYS A 20 -28.20 26.27 -26.01
CA LYS A 20 -27.68 25.56 -24.84
C LYS A 20 -26.19 25.38 -25.05
N ALA A 21 -25.38 25.91 -24.13
CA ALA A 21 -23.98 25.55 -24.04
C ALA A 21 -23.90 24.03 -23.85
N GLN A 22 -23.41 23.35 -24.89
CA GLN A 22 -22.94 21.98 -24.81
C GLN A 22 -21.54 22.10 -24.20
N ASP A 23 -21.33 21.54 -23.01
CA ASP A 23 -20.00 21.54 -22.37
C ASP A 23 -18.97 21.04 -23.39
N ALA A 24 -17.98 21.88 -23.72
CA ALA A 24 -16.92 21.48 -24.62
C ALA A 24 -16.18 20.27 -24.02
N PRO A 25 -15.73 19.30 -24.84
CA PRO A 25 -14.89 18.21 -24.34
C PRO A 25 -13.70 18.80 -23.56
N PRO A 26 -13.32 18.21 -22.41
CA PRO A 26 -12.19 18.71 -21.65
C PRO A 26 -10.95 18.78 -22.55
N ALA A 27 -10.31 19.94 -22.60
CA ALA A 27 -9.06 20.09 -23.32
C ALA A 27 -8.00 19.21 -22.63
N SER A 28 -7.28 18.42 -23.42
CA SER A 28 -6.18 17.60 -22.90
C SER A 28 -5.15 18.49 -22.20
N LYS A 29 -4.73 18.10 -21.00
CA LYS A 29 -3.62 18.71 -20.25
C LYS A 29 -2.25 18.18 -20.66
N TYR A 30 -2.25 17.19 -21.56
CA TYR A 30 -1.06 16.48 -21.97
C TYR A 30 -0.06 17.39 -22.69
N ASP A 31 1.21 17.29 -22.29
CA ASP A 31 2.33 17.99 -22.92
C ASP A 31 3.50 17.03 -23.10
N GLN A 32 3.71 16.59 -24.35
CA GLN A 32 4.77 15.66 -24.71
C GLN A 32 6.17 16.16 -24.34
N HIS A 33 6.38 17.49 -24.29
CA HIS A 33 7.68 18.06 -23.98
C HIS A 33 8.02 17.98 -22.49
N LYS A 34 7.00 17.95 -21.61
CA LYS A 34 7.20 17.72 -20.18
C LYS A 34 7.43 16.25 -19.86
N VAL A 35 6.68 15.37 -20.52
CA VAL A 35 6.75 13.92 -20.28
C VAL A 35 8.05 13.33 -20.80
N PHE A 36 8.39 13.59 -22.07
CA PHE A 36 9.59 13.05 -22.74
C PHE A 36 10.74 14.05 -22.76
N SER A 37 10.93 14.77 -21.65
CA SER A 37 12.03 15.73 -21.52
C SER A 37 13.38 15.00 -21.44
N PRO A 38 14.39 15.37 -22.26
CA PRO A 38 15.72 14.76 -22.18
C PRO A 38 16.53 15.25 -20.96
N LEU A 39 15.96 16.11 -20.11
CA LEU A 39 16.63 16.78 -18.99
C LEU A 39 16.26 16.19 -17.62
N PHE A 40 15.85 14.92 -17.58
CA PHE A 40 15.41 14.26 -16.35
C PHE A 40 16.54 14.13 -15.30
N TYR A 41 17.70 13.61 -15.71
CA TYR A 41 18.80 13.35 -14.78
C TYR A 41 19.47 14.66 -14.35
N PRO A 42 19.53 14.95 -13.04
CA PRO A 42 20.11 16.19 -12.54
C PRO A 42 21.63 16.25 -12.74
N GLU A 43 22.30 15.10 -12.80
CA GLU A 43 23.75 14.99 -12.97
C GLU A 43 24.12 13.82 -13.90
N LYS A 44 25.26 13.92 -14.61
CA LYS A 44 25.73 12.94 -15.61
C LYS A 44 26.69 11.87 -15.04
N GLY A 45 26.60 11.60 -13.74
CA GLY A 45 27.55 10.77 -12.99
C GLY A 45 28.90 11.44 -12.74
N ASN A 46 29.69 10.85 -11.82
CA ASN A 46 31.01 11.30 -11.40
C ASN A 46 31.91 10.10 -11.02
N LEU A 47 33.09 10.35 -10.43
CA LEU A 47 34.05 9.30 -10.06
C LEU A 47 33.58 8.40 -8.90
N PHE A 48 32.63 8.87 -8.09
CA PHE A 48 32.04 8.15 -6.96
C PHE A 48 30.79 7.37 -7.37
N ARG A 49 29.98 7.92 -8.29
CA ARG A 49 28.71 7.34 -8.76
C ARG A 49 28.61 7.42 -10.28
N SER A 50 28.61 6.29 -10.95
CA SER A 50 28.61 6.22 -12.43
C SER A 50 27.23 6.51 -13.02
N ALA A 51 27.16 7.13 -14.20
CA ALA A 51 25.94 7.27 -14.99
C ALA A 51 25.31 5.93 -15.42
N SER A 52 26.01 4.81 -15.24
CA SER A 52 25.47 3.46 -15.43
C SER A 52 24.70 2.93 -14.21
N GLY A 53 24.62 3.72 -13.12
CA GLY A 53 24.00 3.36 -11.85
C GLY A 53 24.85 2.43 -10.98
N THR A 54 26.14 2.27 -11.30
CA THR A 54 27.08 1.48 -10.48
C THR A 54 27.86 2.40 -9.55
N PRO A 55 28.31 1.92 -8.37
CA PRO A 55 29.39 2.56 -7.65
C PRO A 55 30.56 2.84 -8.60
N GLY A 56 31.05 4.08 -8.61
CA GLY A 56 32.16 4.52 -9.44
C GLY A 56 33.51 3.97 -8.96
N PRO A 57 34.59 4.14 -9.74
CA PRO A 57 35.91 3.62 -9.40
C PRO A 57 36.51 4.21 -8.11
N ARG A 58 35.99 5.35 -7.63
CA ARG A 58 36.40 5.98 -6.37
C ARG A 58 35.34 5.94 -5.29
N TYR A 59 34.26 5.17 -5.46
CA TYR A 59 33.23 5.01 -4.44
C TYR A 59 33.86 4.63 -3.10
N TRP A 60 33.41 5.28 -2.03
CA TRP A 60 33.88 5.07 -0.67
C TRP A 60 32.67 5.08 0.26
N GLN A 61 32.84 4.43 1.41
CA GLN A 61 31.90 4.49 2.54
C GLN A 61 32.71 4.33 3.81
N ASN A 62 32.28 4.96 4.90
CA ASN A 62 32.92 4.76 6.18
C ASN A 62 32.48 3.43 6.80
N ARG A 63 32.97 3.14 8.00
CA ARG A 63 32.67 1.88 8.69
C ARG A 63 32.61 2.10 10.19
N ALA A 64 31.61 1.51 10.84
CA ALA A 64 31.42 1.60 12.28
C ALA A 64 31.28 0.20 12.90
N ASP A 65 32.32 -0.28 13.60
CA ASP A 65 32.21 -1.51 14.41
C ASP A 65 31.74 -1.19 15.82
N TYR A 66 30.94 -2.07 16.39
CA TYR A 66 30.37 -1.90 17.72
C TYR A 66 30.73 -3.08 18.61
N LYS A 67 31.24 -2.76 19.80
CA LYS A 67 31.22 -3.66 20.95
C LYS A 67 30.28 -3.11 22.00
N ILE A 68 29.25 -3.86 22.39
CA ILE A 68 28.20 -3.37 23.29
C ILE A 68 28.00 -4.33 24.46
N ASP A 69 28.02 -3.81 25.67
CA ASP A 69 27.78 -4.59 26.88
C ASP A 69 26.66 -3.93 27.69
N VAL A 70 25.49 -4.59 27.82
CA VAL A 70 24.32 -4.06 28.55
C VAL A 70 23.77 -5.02 29.59
N ALA A 71 23.08 -4.45 30.58
CA ALA A 71 22.29 -5.18 31.57
C ALA A 71 20.84 -4.68 31.59
N LEU A 72 19.89 -5.62 31.59
CA LEU A 72 18.45 -5.35 31.71
C LEU A 72 17.99 -5.55 33.16
N ASP A 73 17.53 -4.48 33.80
CA ASP A 73 16.82 -4.51 35.07
C ASP A 73 15.31 -4.59 34.80
N THR A 74 14.73 -5.78 34.99
CA THR A 74 13.29 -5.99 34.75
C THR A 74 12.39 -5.47 35.87
N LEU A 75 12.94 -5.11 37.04
CA LEU A 75 12.18 -4.50 38.13
C LEU A 75 11.98 -3.02 37.88
N LYS A 76 13.02 -2.36 37.33
CA LYS A 76 12.98 -0.94 36.98
C LYS A 76 12.61 -0.65 35.52
N HIS A 77 12.53 -1.69 34.68
CA HIS A 77 12.38 -1.56 33.23
C HIS A 77 13.47 -0.68 32.63
N ARG A 78 14.73 -0.97 32.98
CA ARG A 78 15.86 -0.09 32.66
C ARG A 78 17.00 -0.86 32.00
N LEU A 79 17.58 -0.26 30.97
CA LEU A 79 18.82 -0.72 30.36
C LEU A 79 20.00 0.14 30.83
N THR A 80 21.12 -0.47 31.16
CA THR A 80 22.37 0.22 31.50
C THR A 80 23.53 -0.48 30.83
N GLY A 81 24.45 0.25 30.22
CA GLY A 81 25.59 -0.37 29.57
C GLY A 81 26.61 0.59 28.99
N SER A 82 27.47 0.02 28.16
CA SER A 82 28.57 0.69 27.49
C SER A 82 28.63 0.27 26.03
N VAL A 83 28.84 1.22 25.13
CA VAL A 83 29.16 0.95 23.73
C VAL A 83 30.56 1.48 23.41
N THR A 84 31.38 0.64 22.78
CA THR A 84 32.63 1.04 22.14
C THR A 84 32.46 0.97 20.63
N ILE A 85 32.52 2.12 19.97
CA ILE A 85 32.39 2.26 18.52
C ILE A 85 33.80 2.44 17.94
N THR A 86 34.25 1.56 17.05
CA THR A 86 35.46 1.80 16.24
C THR A 86 35.04 2.38 14.90
N TYR A 87 35.32 3.67 14.70
CA TYR A 87 34.99 4.37 13.46
C TYR A 87 36.20 4.41 12.53
N THR A 88 36.02 4.01 11.28
CA THR A 88 37.04 4.04 10.22
C THR A 88 36.65 5.07 9.18
N ASN A 89 37.50 6.09 8.99
CA ASN A 89 37.31 7.14 7.98
C ASN A 89 37.97 6.73 6.65
N ASN A 90 37.18 6.21 5.73
CA ASN A 90 37.57 5.92 4.35
C ASN A 90 37.26 7.06 3.38
N SER A 91 36.57 8.12 3.84
CA SER A 91 36.29 9.29 3.02
C SER A 91 37.59 9.98 2.57
N PRO A 92 37.59 10.76 1.46
CA PRO A 92 38.73 11.57 1.05
C PRO A 92 39.02 12.74 2.00
N ASP A 93 38.15 12.97 2.98
CA ASP A 93 38.19 14.14 3.84
C ASP A 93 38.79 13.85 5.22
N ASN A 94 39.42 14.86 5.78
CA ASN A 94 39.84 14.87 7.17
C ASN A 94 38.64 15.31 8.03
N LEU A 95 38.33 14.58 9.10
CA LEU A 95 37.17 14.85 9.94
C LEU A 95 37.60 15.44 11.28
N ASP A 96 37.18 16.67 11.57
CA ASP A 96 37.43 17.36 12.85
C ASP A 96 36.33 17.12 13.89
N PHE A 97 35.22 16.53 13.48
CA PHE A 97 34.10 16.17 14.34
C PHE A 97 33.36 14.94 13.78
N LEU A 98 32.65 14.26 14.66
CA LEU A 98 31.80 13.11 14.35
C LEU A 98 30.37 13.37 14.85
N TRP A 99 29.39 12.75 14.19
CA TRP A 99 27.99 12.81 14.59
C TRP A 99 27.42 11.44 14.93
N LEU A 100 26.56 11.41 15.95
CA LEU A 100 25.86 10.23 16.41
C LEU A 100 24.37 10.50 16.60
N GLN A 101 23.56 9.50 16.30
CA GLN A 101 22.14 9.44 16.61
C GLN A 101 21.93 9.01 18.05
N LEU A 102 20.98 9.65 18.73
CA LEU A 102 20.55 9.40 20.10
C LEU A 102 19.03 9.15 20.12
N ASP A 103 18.58 8.10 19.45
CA ASP A 103 17.17 7.91 19.10
C ASP A 103 16.22 7.79 20.30
N GLN A 104 16.67 7.24 21.44
CA GLN A 104 15.86 7.22 22.67
C GLN A 104 15.44 8.62 23.12
N ASN A 105 16.14 9.68 22.69
CA ASN A 105 15.77 11.05 23.00
C ASN A 105 14.46 11.48 22.34
N ILE A 106 13.92 10.77 21.35
CA ILE A 106 12.61 11.09 20.77
C ILE A 106 11.48 10.97 21.80
N ILE A 107 11.64 10.08 22.79
CA ILE A 107 10.66 9.82 23.86
C ILE A 107 10.79 10.85 25.01
N ARG A 108 11.72 11.81 24.91
CA ARG A 108 11.77 12.94 25.84
C ARG A 108 10.58 13.87 25.61
N ARG A 109 10.08 14.44 26.70
CA ARG A 109 8.98 15.42 26.66
C ARG A 109 9.33 16.68 25.87
N ASP A 110 10.61 17.05 25.82
CA ASP A 110 11.13 18.24 25.15
C ASP A 110 11.74 17.94 23.76
N SER A 111 11.54 16.72 23.22
CA SER A 111 12.05 16.37 21.91
C SER A 111 11.31 17.11 20.80
N ARG A 112 12.01 17.36 19.68
CA ARG A 112 11.40 17.98 18.49
C ARG A 112 10.30 17.11 17.90
N GLY A 113 10.52 15.79 17.83
CA GLY A 113 9.53 14.83 17.36
C GLY A 113 8.25 14.90 18.18
N GLN A 114 8.36 14.99 19.51
CA GLN A 114 7.19 15.13 20.37
C GLN A 114 6.47 16.47 20.19
N ALA A 115 7.21 17.56 19.98
CA ALA A 115 6.62 18.87 19.71
C ALA A 115 5.79 18.91 18.41
N THR A 116 6.03 17.97 17.48
CA THR A 116 5.28 17.82 16.22
C THR A 116 4.25 16.70 16.23
N SER A 117 4.14 15.93 17.32
CA SER A 117 3.16 14.85 17.46
C SER A 117 1.73 15.39 17.54
N VAL A 118 0.79 14.66 16.94
CA VAL A 118 -0.65 14.93 17.09
C VAL A 118 -1.10 14.70 18.54
N VAL A 119 -1.92 15.62 19.07
CA VAL A 119 -2.36 15.62 20.47
C VAL A 119 -3.22 14.40 20.81
N GLU A 120 -3.99 13.89 19.85
CA GLU A 120 -4.88 12.73 20.01
C GLU A 120 -4.12 11.39 20.09
N GLY A 121 -2.80 11.40 19.87
CA GLY A 121 -1.99 10.20 19.74
C GLY A 121 -1.98 9.63 18.31
N GLY A 122 -1.23 8.56 18.10
CA GLY A 122 -1.02 7.96 16.79
C GLY A 122 0.21 7.07 16.78
N ARG A 123 0.47 6.38 15.66
CA ARG A 123 1.56 5.40 15.51
C ARG A 123 2.93 5.95 15.93
N PHE A 124 3.21 7.22 15.61
CA PHE A 124 4.49 7.85 15.93
C PHE A 124 4.42 8.81 17.13
N ALA A 125 3.25 8.96 17.76
CA ALA A 125 3.07 9.89 18.86
C ALA A 125 3.31 9.20 20.20
N ASN A 126 4.25 9.73 20.98
CA ASN A 126 4.54 9.21 22.31
C ASN A 126 3.52 9.75 23.32
N VAL A 127 2.88 8.84 24.06
CA VAL A 127 1.94 9.17 25.16
C VAL A 127 2.59 9.02 26.55
N GLY A 128 3.70 8.30 26.63
CA GLY A 128 4.55 8.17 27.82
C GLY A 128 5.95 8.70 27.52
N PHE A 129 6.60 9.29 28.54
CA PHE A 129 7.89 9.97 28.38
C PHE A 129 8.97 9.38 29.27
N THR A 130 10.20 9.39 28.78
CA THR A 130 11.41 9.04 29.53
C THR A 130 12.41 10.19 29.47
N ASN A 131 13.57 10.04 30.11
CA ASN A 131 14.67 11.00 30.00
C ASN A 131 15.51 10.81 28.72
N GLY A 132 15.14 9.87 27.84
CA GLY A 132 15.96 9.45 26.72
C GLY A 132 17.29 8.83 27.18
N PHE A 133 18.35 9.02 26.41
CA PHE A 133 19.68 8.55 26.79
C PHE A 133 20.26 9.41 27.93
N GLU A 134 20.57 8.75 29.05
CA GLU A 134 21.36 9.32 30.14
C GLU A 134 22.84 8.97 29.98
N LEU A 135 23.60 9.87 29.36
CA LEU A 135 25.05 9.70 29.16
C LEU A 135 25.79 9.83 30.49
N LYS A 136 26.50 8.76 30.90
CA LYS A 136 27.32 8.71 32.12
C LYS A 136 28.79 9.01 31.84
N GLY A 137 29.27 8.74 30.63
CA GLY A 137 30.62 9.06 30.18
C GLY A 137 30.74 8.98 28.67
N VAL A 138 31.52 9.90 28.08
CA VAL A 138 31.84 9.92 26.64
C VAL A 138 33.34 10.12 26.51
N THR A 139 34.02 9.16 25.89
CA THR A 139 35.49 9.11 25.80
C THR A 139 35.90 8.89 24.34
N VAL A 140 36.86 9.68 23.86
CA VAL A 140 37.55 9.42 22.58
C VAL A 140 38.84 8.68 22.89
N ILE A 141 39.07 7.56 22.21
CA ILE A 141 40.29 6.77 22.30
C ILE A 141 40.97 6.84 20.93
N ASN A 142 42.11 7.52 20.87
CA ASN A 142 42.89 7.67 19.63
C ASN A 142 44.31 7.17 19.87
N LYS A 143 44.80 6.27 19.02
CA LYS A 143 46.13 5.63 19.16
C LYS A 143 46.42 5.11 20.58
N GLY A 144 45.41 4.51 21.21
CA GLY A 144 45.49 3.96 22.58
C GLY A 144 45.38 4.98 23.72
N LYS A 145 45.31 6.29 23.42
CA LYS A 145 45.12 7.34 24.42
C LYS A 145 43.64 7.67 24.60
N ALA A 146 43.13 7.48 25.80
CA ALA A 146 41.76 7.82 26.18
C ALA A 146 41.68 9.26 26.71
N GLU A 147 40.75 10.06 26.18
CA GLU A 147 40.49 11.43 26.60
C GLU A 147 38.97 11.67 26.73
N LYS A 148 38.56 12.50 27.69
CA LYS A 148 37.15 12.91 27.81
C LYS A 148 36.74 13.66 26.53
N ALA A 149 35.61 13.26 25.94
CA ALA A 149 35.12 13.88 24.72
C ALA A 149 34.60 15.30 24.96
N ASN A 150 34.88 16.21 24.02
CA ASN A 150 34.17 17.48 23.90
C ASN A 150 32.93 17.25 23.02
N TYR A 151 31.73 17.23 23.60
CA TYR A 151 30.52 16.89 22.87
C TYR A 151 29.36 17.84 23.18
N LEU A 152 28.41 17.91 22.24
CA LEU A 152 27.17 18.65 22.35
C LEU A 152 26.01 17.74 21.93
N VAL A 153 25.05 17.52 22.83
CA VAL A 153 23.78 16.86 22.51
C VAL A 153 22.77 17.93 22.09
N ASN A 154 22.14 17.73 20.93
CA ASN A 154 21.05 18.55 20.44
C ASN A 154 19.91 17.65 19.97
N ASP A 155 18.83 17.61 20.75
CA ASP A 155 17.66 16.76 20.48
C ASP A 155 18.07 15.28 20.33
N THR A 156 17.82 14.66 19.18
CA THR A 156 18.11 13.25 18.87
C THR A 156 19.50 13.02 18.29
N ARG A 157 20.43 13.99 18.43
CA ARG A 157 21.76 13.96 17.82
C ARG A 157 22.85 14.40 18.79
N MET A 158 24.07 13.93 18.57
CA MET A 158 25.26 14.29 19.34
C MET A 158 26.45 14.57 18.43
N GLN A 159 27.05 15.75 18.56
CA GLN A 159 28.32 16.09 17.93
C GLN A 159 29.47 15.82 18.90
N ILE A 160 30.50 15.11 18.45
CA ILE A 160 31.78 14.98 19.15
C ILE A 160 32.83 15.78 18.38
N ARG A 161 33.41 16.80 19.02
CA ARG A 161 34.49 17.62 18.47
C ARG A 161 35.82 16.98 18.81
N LEU A 162 36.58 16.60 17.79
CA LEU A 162 37.85 15.92 17.96
C LEU A 162 38.95 16.95 18.25
N LYS A 163 39.79 16.65 19.22
CA LYS A 163 40.99 17.44 19.51
C LYS A 163 42.05 17.25 18.42
N ASP A 164 42.22 16.02 17.98
CA ASP A 164 43.07 15.65 16.86
C ASP A 164 42.18 15.19 15.69
N THR A 165 42.36 15.81 14.53
CA THR A 165 41.64 15.46 13.29
C THR A 165 41.77 13.97 12.96
N LEU A 166 40.63 13.32 12.67
CA LEU A 166 40.62 11.96 12.13
C LEU A 166 40.96 12.02 10.64
N ARG A 167 42.18 11.58 10.30
CA ARG A 167 42.70 11.64 8.93
C ARG A 167 41.88 10.78 7.96
N THR A 168 41.89 11.17 6.69
CA THR A 168 41.43 10.34 5.56
C THR A 168 42.27 9.06 5.42
N GLY A 169 41.85 8.14 4.55
CA GLY A 169 42.66 7.01 4.10
C GLY A 169 42.62 5.79 5.00
N GLY A 170 41.51 5.59 5.72
CA GLY A 170 41.28 4.43 6.59
C GLY A 170 41.76 4.63 8.02
N ALA A 171 42.03 5.87 8.45
CA ALA A 171 42.38 6.14 9.84
C ALA A 171 41.22 5.78 10.77
N LYS A 172 41.56 5.40 12.01
CA LYS A 172 40.59 4.90 12.99
C LYS A 172 40.72 5.61 14.32
N LEU A 173 39.59 5.74 15.00
CA LEU A 173 39.51 6.05 16.42
C LEU A 173 38.39 5.23 17.07
N GLN A 174 38.34 5.22 18.40
CA GLN A 174 37.22 4.63 19.13
C GLN A 174 36.47 5.67 19.96
N LEU A 175 35.16 5.49 20.07
CA LEU A 175 34.29 6.21 20.97
C LEU A 175 33.78 5.24 22.02
N LYS A 176 34.03 5.50 23.30
CA LYS A 176 33.41 4.74 24.39
C LYS A 176 32.35 5.59 25.07
N ILE A 177 31.12 5.09 25.11
CA ILE A 177 29.97 5.79 25.68
C ILE A 177 29.31 4.89 26.72
N ASP A 178 29.32 5.34 27.97
CA ASP A 178 28.58 4.71 29.06
C ASP A 178 27.23 5.41 29.20
N TYR A 179 26.13 4.65 29.19
CA TYR A 179 24.77 5.19 29.12
C TYR A 179 23.74 4.33 29.86
N ALA A 180 22.57 4.90 30.07
CA ALA A 180 21.39 4.18 30.53
C ALA A 180 20.13 4.86 30.01
N TYR A 181 19.02 4.12 29.97
CA TYR A 181 17.69 4.68 29.68
C TYR A 181 16.60 3.75 30.21
N ASP A 182 15.41 4.31 30.43
CA ASP A 182 14.24 3.53 30.83
C ASP A 182 13.49 3.05 29.58
N VAL A 183 13.09 1.78 29.58
CA VAL A 183 12.35 1.15 28.49
C VAL A 183 10.88 1.56 28.59
N ALA A 184 10.45 2.40 27.66
CA ALA A 184 9.06 2.81 27.54
C ALA A 184 8.12 1.62 27.28
N GLU A 185 6.86 1.72 27.71
CA GLU A 185 5.84 0.72 27.33
C GLU A 185 5.56 0.77 25.84
N TYR A 186 5.49 1.98 25.30
CA TYR A 186 5.37 2.25 23.88
C TYR A 186 6.41 3.29 23.46
N GLY A 187 7.28 2.94 22.52
CA GLY A 187 8.33 3.81 21.99
C GLY A 187 8.24 3.98 20.47
N THR A 188 7.26 4.77 20.02
CA THR A 188 7.10 5.18 18.60
C THR A 188 6.98 3.98 17.64
N ASP A 189 6.37 2.87 18.08
CA ASP A 189 6.30 1.61 17.30
C ASP A 189 7.67 1.02 16.91
N ARG A 190 8.77 1.38 17.60
CA ARG A 190 10.13 0.85 17.33
C ARG A 190 10.63 -0.09 18.42
N THR A 191 10.28 0.22 19.67
CA THR A 191 10.70 -0.49 20.88
C THR A 191 9.57 -0.41 21.90
N GLY A 192 9.49 -1.34 22.83
CA GLY A 192 8.47 -1.30 23.86
C GLY A 192 8.49 -2.47 24.81
N ARG A 193 7.49 -2.52 25.68
CA ARG A 193 7.26 -3.67 26.56
C ARG A 193 5.78 -3.99 26.70
N LEU A 194 5.46 -5.28 26.62
CA LEU A 194 4.11 -5.81 26.72
C LEU A 194 3.94 -6.62 28.00
N LYS A 195 2.92 -6.29 28.79
CA LYS A 195 2.54 -7.11 29.95
C LYS A 195 1.66 -8.28 29.51
N THR A 196 2.16 -9.50 29.72
CA THR A 196 1.39 -10.73 29.58
C THR A 196 1.13 -11.36 30.95
N PRO A 197 0.18 -12.33 31.07
CA PRO A 197 -0.02 -13.05 32.34
C PRO A 197 1.25 -13.77 32.82
N GLN A 198 2.10 -14.25 31.91
CA GLN A 198 3.32 -14.99 32.24
C GLN A 198 4.53 -14.09 32.48
N GLY A 199 4.51 -12.83 32.02
CA GLY A 199 5.63 -11.91 32.19
C GLY A 199 5.62 -10.69 31.26
N TRP A 200 6.62 -9.83 31.43
CA TRP A 200 6.89 -8.77 30.47
C TRP A 200 7.63 -9.35 29.27
N ILE A 201 7.21 -8.94 28.07
CA ILE A 201 7.97 -9.06 26.83
C ILE A 201 8.64 -7.71 26.60
N TYR A 202 9.92 -7.71 26.24
CA TYR A 202 10.68 -6.53 25.90
C TYR A 202 11.14 -6.66 24.45
N ASP A 203 10.78 -5.67 23.63
CA ASP A 203 11.26 -5.50 22.26
C ASP A 203 12.24 -4.33 22.30
N ILE A 204 13.53 -4.61 22.19
CA ILE A 204 14.60 -3.64 22.43
C ILE A 204 15.31 -3.32 21.12
N ALA A 205 15.14 -2.08 20.69
CA ALA A 205 15.79 -1.52 19.52
C ALA A 205 16.21 -0.07 19.77
N GLN A 206 17.00 0.49 18.85
CA GLN A 206 17.48 1.87 18.93
C GLN A 206 18.13 2.17 20.31
N TRP A 207 18.85 1.18 20.86
CA TRP A 207 19.14 1.04 22.29
C TRP A 207 20.57 1.44 22.68
N TYR A 208 21.31 2.02 21.74
CA TYR A 208 22.67 2.52 21.92
C TYR A 208 22.89 3.74 21.01
N PRO A 209 23.81 4.66 21.34
CA PRO A 209 24.24 5.72 20.41
C PRO A 209 24.84 5.14 19.12
N ARG A 210 24.35 5.59 17.94
CA ARG A 210 24.72 5.03 16.63
C ARG A 210 25.44 6.08 15.79
N MET A 211 26.45 5.72 15.00
CA MET A 211 27.12 6.67 14.10
C MET A 211 26.15 7.16 13.01
N GLU A 212 26.15 8.47 12.74
CA GLU A 212 25.54 8.99 11.53
C GLU A 212 26.39 8.65 10.29
N VAL A 213 25.75 8.50 9.14
CA VAL A 213 26.46 8.25 7.88
C VAL A 213 27.12 9.53 7.38
N TYR A 214 28.39 9.42 6.98
CA TYR A 214 29.10 10.45 6.23
C TYR A 214 29.33 9.95 4.81
N ASP A 215 28.72 10.59 3.82
CA ASP A 215 28.75 10.14 2.42
C ASP A 215 29.11 11.25 1.43
N ASP A 216 29.30 10.86 0.16
CA ASP A 216 29.65 11.74 -0.96
C ASP A 216 28.46 12.59 -1.46
N VAL A 217 27.27 12.43 -0.88
CA VAL A 217 26.02 13.09 -1.33
C VAL A 217 25.67 14.25 -0.42
N SER A 218 25.65 14.02 0.89
CA SER A 218 25.20 14.98 1.91
C SER A 218 26.31 15.38 2.88
N GLY A 219 27.49 14.75 2.83
CA GLY A 219 28.42 14.78 3.94
C GLY A 219 27.79 14.08 5.15
N TRP A 220 27.72 14.75 6.31
CA TRP A 220 27.08 14.20 7.51
C TRP A 220 25.55 14.20 7.39
N ASN A 221 24.95 13.04 7.58
CA ASN A 221 23.49 12.87 7.57
C ASN A 221 22.87 13.18 8.95
N THR A 222 22.78 14.48 9.29
CA THR A 222 22.32 14.98 10.60
C THR A 222 20.82 15.22 10.70
N ILE A 223 19.98 14.48 9.98
CA ILE A 223 18.52 14.67 10.00
C ILE A 223 18.02 14.34 11.43
N PRO A 224 17.21 15.19 12.09
CA PRO A 224 16.64 14.87 13.41
C PRO A 224 15.60 13.75 13.29
N TYR A 225 15.46 12.91 14.31
CA TYR A 225 14.45 11.86 14.32
C TYR A 225 13.10 12.45 14.74
N MET A 226 12.15 12.49 13.80
CA MET A 226 10.83 13.08 14.01
C MET A 226 9.74 12.02 14.28
N GLY A 227 10.04 10.74 14.03
CA GLY A 227 9.18 9.58 14.36
C GLY A 227 8.77 8.77 13.14
N ALA A 228 8.28 9.42 12.09
CA ALA A 228 7.79 8.75 10.88
C ALA A 228 8.93 8.23 9.98
N SER A 229 10.05 8.94 9.92
CA SER A 229 11.25 8.50 9.19
C SER A 229 12.00 7.37 9.90
N GLU A 230 12.47 6.36 9.17
CA GLU A 230 13.29 5.27 9.72
C GLU A 230 14.74 5.73 10.01
N PHE A 231 15.75 4.88 9.78
CA PHE A 231 17.15 5.19 10.10
C PHE A 231 18.07 5.05 8.88
N TYR A 232 19.27 5.62 8.96
CA TYR A 232 20.29 5.53 7.93
C TYR A 232 21.65 5.43 8.62
N LEU A 233 22.30 4.26 8.49
CA LEU A 233 23.43 3.86 9.35
C LEU A 233 24.55 3.21 8.53
N GLU A 234 25.79 3.45 8.98
CA GLU A 234 27.00 2.83 8.41
C GLU A 234 27.01 1.32 8.63
N TYR A 235 27.61 0.58 7.71
CA TYR A 235 27.86 -0.84 7.88
C TYR A 235 29.05 -1.12 8.83
N GLY A 236 28.99 -2.24 9.55
CA GLY A 236 30.10 -2.76 10.35
C GLY A 236 29.78 -4.06 11.07
N ASN A 237 30.64 -4.46 12.00
CA ASN A 237 30.43 -5.66 12.82
C ASN A 237 29.95 -5.29 14.22
N PHE A 238 29.05 -6.11 14.75
CA PHE A 238 28.50 -5.99 16.08
C PHE A 238 28.90 -7.22 16.90
N ASP A 239 29.52 -6.98 18.04
CA ASP A 239 29.78 -7.95 19.10
C ASP A 239 29.08 -7.42 20.35
N TYR A 240 28.04 -8.10 20.83
CA TYR A 240 27.23 -7.56 21.91
C TYR A 240 26.81 -8.59 22.95
N THR A 241 26.82 -8.15 24.21
CA THR A 241 26.41 -8.96 25.36
C THR A 241 25.22 -8.35 26.08
N ILE A 242 24.30 -9.21 26.51
CA ILE A 242 23.10 -8.84 27.27
C ILE A 242 23.07 -9.65 28.55
N THR A 243 23.26 -8.98 29.67
CA THR A 243 23.09 -9.57 31.00
C THR A 243 21.65 -9.36 31.48
N ALA A 244 20.93 -10.45 31.75
CA ALA A 244 19.52 -10.40 32.12
C ALA A 244 19.17 -11.48 33.17
N PRO A 245 18.04 -11.36 33.89
CA PRO A 245 17.56 -12.41 34.78
C PRO A 245 17.53 -13.79 34.09
N ALA A 246 18.03 -14.82 34.76
CA ALA A 246 18.23 -16.14 34.13
C ALA A 246 16.94 -16.81 33.65
N SER A 247 15.78 -16.38 34.13
CA SER A 247 14.47 -16.88 33.73
C SER A 247 13.98 -16.38 32.37
N LEU A 248 14.65 -15.39 31.78
CA LEU A 248 14.33 -14.86 30.47
C LEU A 248 14.97 -15.70 29.37
N VAL A 249 14.23 -15.93 28.29
CA VAL A 249 14.80 -16.27 26.98
C VAL A 249 15.17 -14.95 26.30
N VAL A 250 16.37 -14.87 25.72
CA VAL A 250 16.84 -13.72 24.93
C VAL A 250 17.10 -14.18 23.50
N VAL A 251 16.54 -13.45 22.54
CA VAL A 251 16.81 -13.62 21.10
C VAL A 251 17.30 -12.30 20.52
N GLY A 252 18.09 -12.33 19.44
CA GLY A 252 18.63 -11.11 18.86
C GLY A 252 19.19 -11.30 17.45
N SER A 253 19.56 -10.17 16.84
CA SER A 253 20.26 -10.11 15.56
C SER A 253 21.56 -10.93 15.53
N GLY A 254 21.72 -11.80 14.53
CA GLY A 254 22.96 -12.53 14.31
C GLY A 254 23.07 -13.85 15.09
N GLU A 255 24.29 -14.30 15.34
CA GLU A 255 24.57 -15.61 15.91
C GLU A 255 24.75 -15.54 17.44
N LEU A 256 24.06 -16.41 18.17
CA LEU A 256 24.32 -16.65 19.60
C LEU A 256 25.60 -17.49 19.77
N LEU A 257 26.63 -16.90 20.37
CA LEU A 257 27.98 -17.49 20.45
C LEU A 257 28.21 -18.36 21.69
N ASN A 258 27.45 -18.17 22.77
CA ASN A 258 27.61 -18.93 24.02
C ASN A 258 26.37 -19.76 24.43
N PRO A 259 25.71 -20.51 23.52
CA PRO A 259 24.45 -21.19 23.82
C PRO A 259 24.57 -22.19 24.99
N THR A 260 25.71 -22.84 25.18
CA THR A 260 25.95 -23.81 26.26
C THR A 260 25.98 -23.18 27.66
N GLU A 261 26.17 -21.86 27.75
CA GLU A 261 26.22 -21.14 29.02
C GLU A 261 24.86 -20.59 29.46
N VAL A 262 23.94 -20.42 28.49
CA VAL A 262 22.67 -19.71 28.69
C VAL A 262 21.43 -20.57 28.44
N LEU A 263 21.55 -21.69 27.74
CA LEU A 263 20.44 -22.60 27.46
C LEU A 263 20.47 -23.87 28.32
N THR A 264 19.29 -24.43 28.59
CA THR A 264 19.18 -25.74 29.23
C THR A 264 19.61 -26.86 28.28
N PRO A 265 20.02 -28.04 28.78
CA PRO A 265 20.35 -29.19 27.93
C PRO A 265 19.21 -29.59 26.98
N THR A 266 17.95 -29.49 27.44
CA THR A 266 16.76 -29.76 26.62
C THR A 266 16.63 -28.77 25.47
N ALA A 267 16.76 -27.47 25.74
CA ALA A 267 16.70 -26.43 24.72
C ALA A 267 17.85 -26.58 23.70
N LEU A 268 19.07 -26.87 24.15
CA LEU A 268 20.22 -27.14 23.27
C LEU A 268 19.95 -28.30 22.31
N LYS A 269 19.45 -29.43 22.83
CA LYS A 269 19.11 -30.61 22.01
C LYS A 269 18.04 -30.27 20.96
N ARG A 270 17.00 -29.55 21.35
CA ARG A 270 15.91 -29.14 20.44
C ARG A 270 16.39 -28.13 19.40
N LEU A 271 17.27 -27.20 19.77
CA LEU A 271 17.84 -26.23 18.84
C LEU A 271 18.74 -26.92 17.79
N ALA A 272 19.53 -27.91 18.20
CA ALA A 272 20.29 -28.74 17.27
C ALA A 272 19.37 -29.53 16.32
N ALA A 273 18.25 -30.06 16.83
CA ALA A 273 17.26 -30.73 15.98
C ALA A 273 16.58 -29.76 15.00
N ALA A 274 16.25 -28.54 15.41
CA ALA A 274 15.69 -27.50 14.55
C ALA A 274 16.65 -27.14 13.40
N ARG A 275 17.95 -26.99 13.68
CA ARG A 275 18.99 -26.77 12.65
C ARG A 275 19.10 -27.91 11.64
N ALA A 276 18.60 -29.09 11.96
CA ALA A 276 18.58 -30.26 11.09
C ALA A 276 17.22 -30.52 10.41
N SER A 277 16.17 -29.76 10.75
CA SER A 277 14.79 -30.02 10.35
C SER A 277 14.23 -28.93 9.43
N ASP A 278 13.60 -29.32 8.32
CA ASP A 278 12.83 -28.39 7.48
C ASP A 278 11.46 -28.05 8.09
N LYS A 279 10.99 -28.86 9.06
CA LYS A 279 9.77 -28.61 9.83
C LYS A 279 10.10 -27.89 11.13
N THR A 280 9.16 -27.08 11.61
CA THR A 280 9.24 -26.42 12.92
C THR A 280 9.45 -27.41 14.06
N VAL A 281 10.39 -27.09 14.94
CA VAL A 281 10.70 -27.82 16.18
C VAL A 281 10.50 -26.86 17.35
N MET A 282 9.67 -27.25 18.33
CA MET A 282 9.54 -26.50 19.57
C MET A 282 10.85 -26.56 20.37
N ILE A 283 11.39 -25.40 20.71
CA ILE A 283 12.57 -25.26 21.58
C ILE A 283 12.12 -25.17 23.04
N LYS A 284 11.10 -24.34 23.28
CA LYS A 284 10.41 -24.17 24.57
C LYS A 284 8.91 -24.06 24.34
N ASP A 285 8.14 -24.98 24.90
CA ASP A 285 6.70 -25.04 24.69
C ASP A 285 5.89 -24.28 25.76
N SER A 286 4.57 -24.18 25.56
CA SER A 286 3.67 -23.49 26.49
C SER A 286 3.61 -24.15 27.87
N ALA A 287 3.78 -25.46 27.97
CA ALA A 287 3.78 -26.16 29.26
C ALA A 287 5.02 -25.79 30.08
N GLU A 288 6.18 -25.69 29.44
CA GLU A 288 7.43 -25.23 30.07
C GLU A 288 7.35 -23.75 30.49
N VAL A 289 6.69 -22.90 29.70
CA VAL A 289 6.43 -21.50 30.08
C VAL A 289 5.54 -21.42 31.33
N LEU A 290 4.46 -22.21 31.39
CA LEU A 290 3.55 -22.24 32.54
C LEU A 290 4.21 -22.83 33.79
N ALA A 291 5.04 -23.86 33.65
CA ALA A 291 5.78 -24.47 34.74
C ALA A 291 6.82 -23.51 35.34
N GLY A 292 7.30 -22.53 34.56
CA GLY A 292 8.16 -21.46 35.06
C GLY A 292 9.49 -21.96 35.64
N ASN A 293 10.01 -23.09 35.16
CA ASN A 293 11.22 -23.71 35.69
C ASN A 293 12.26 -24.12 34.61
N ALA A 294 11.95 -23.92 33.32
CA ALA A 294 12.78 -24.26 32.17
C ALA A 294 13.91 -23.23 31.91
N TYR A 295 14.79 -23.04 32.89
CA TYR A 295 15.98 -22.18 32.81
C TYR A 295 17.08 -22.63 33.78
N LEU A 296 18.32 -22.20 33.52
CA LEU A 296 19.47 -22.50 34.38
C LEU A 296 19.35 -21.80 35.74
N LYS A 297 19.63 -22.51 36.84
CA LYS A 297 19.48 -22.01 38.21
C LYS A 297 20.60 -21.05 38.62
N LYS A 298 20.63 -19.86 38.00
CA LYS A 298 21.48 -18.71 38.33
C LYS A 298 20.60 -17.47 38.54
N PRO A 299 21.06 -16.41 39.23
CA PRO A 299 20.32 -15.16 39.30
C PRO A 299 20.20 -14.47 37.93
N THR A 300 21.31 -14.40 37.19
CA THR A 300 21.42 -13.78 35.87
C THR A 300 22.22 -14.64 34.91
N LEU A 301 22.06 -14.37 33.62
CA LEU A 301 22.82 -14.94 32.51
C LEU A 301 23.29 -13.82 31.59
N THR A 302 24.45 -14.01 30.96
CA THR A 302 25.00 -13.09 29.95
C THR A 302 24.98 -13.78 28.60
N TRP A 303 24.16 -13.27 27.69
CA TRP A 303 24.00 -13.79 26.32
C TRP A 303 24.95 -13.02 25.40
N HIS A 304 25.76 -13.72 24.60
CA HIS A 304 26.75 -13.13 23.70
C HIS A 304 26.36 -13.39 22.25
N PHE A 305 26.17 -12.32 21.49
CA PHE A 305 25.77 -12.35 20.09
C PHE A 305 26.81 -11.66 19.20
N ALA A 306 26.89 -12.11 17.94
CA ALA A 306 27.63 -11.40 16.90
C ALA A 306 26.84 -11.28 15.60
N CYS A 307 26.82 -10.08 15.02
CA CYS A 307 26.22 -9.80 13.72
C CYS A 307 27.25 -9.11 12.81
N LYS A 308 27.59 -9.74 11.68
CA LYS A 308 28.66 -9.27 10.79
C LYS A 308 28.08 -8.48 9.62
N ASN A 309 28.81 -7.44 9.21
CA ASN A 309 28.47 -6.59 8.07
C ASN A 309 27.00 -6.13 8.09
N SER A 310 26.55 -5.71 9.27
CA SER A 310 25.22 -5.21 9.53
C SER A 310 25.24 -3.69 9.68
N ARG A 311 24.07 -3.07 9.67
CA ARG A 311 23.88 -1.63 9.95
C ARG A 311 23.28 -1.35 11.32
N ASP A 312 22.65 -2.35 11.94
CA ASP A 312 22.07 -2.28 13.29
C ASP A 312 21.96 -3.68 13.91
N VAL A 313 21.58 -3.74 15.20
CA VAL A 313 21.20 -4.95 15.92
C VAL A 313 20.06 -4.65 16.91
N ALA A 314 19.07 -5.53 16.97
CA ALA A 314 17.98 -5.49 17.94
C ALA A 314 17.86 -6.84 18.68
N TRP A 315 17.12 -6.85 19.77
CA TRP A 315 16.91 -8.05 20.57
C TRP A 315 15.61 -8.00 21.34
N ALA A 316 15.14 -9.17 21.77
CA ALA A 316 13.96 -9.29 22.60
C ALA A 316 14.21 -10.24 23.78
N ALA A 317 13.54 -9.99 24.90
CA ALA A 317 13.65 -10.83 26.09
C ALA A 317 12.32 -11.05 26.79
N SER A 318 12.05 -12.29 27.19
CA SER A 318 10.88 -12.59 28.02
C SER A 318 10.97 -13.94 28.71
N LYS A 319 10.32 -14.04 29.88
CA LYS A 319 10.00 -15.33 30.50
C LYS A 319 8.75 -15.97 29.88
N ALA A 320 7.91 -15.17 29.20
CA ALA A 320 6.64 -15.58 28.61
C ALA A 320 6.78 -16.22 27.22
N PHE A 321 7.99 -16.21 26.64
CA PHE A 321 8.22 -16.75 25.30
C PHE A 321 8.04 -18.26 25.25
N VAL A 322 7.07 -18.67 24.42
CA VAL A 322 7.11 -19.88 23.62
C VAL A 322 8.14 -19.66 22.51
N TRP A 323 8.92 -20.68 22.17
CA TRP A 323 10.00 -20.58 21.18
C TRP A 323 10.02 -21.82 20.28
N ASP A 324 9.98 -21.60 18.97
CA ASP A 324 10.15 -22.63 17.95
C ASP A 324 11.13 -22.19 16.83
N ALA A 325 11.65 -23.17 16.08
CA ALA A 325 12.65 -22.92 15.04
C ALA A 325 12.67 -24.00 13.94
N ALA A 326 13.20 -23.64 12.76
CA ALA A 326 13.40 -24.53 11.62
C ALA A 326 14.63 -24.10 10.80
N ARG A 327 15.25 -25.04 10.07
CA ARG A 327 16.34 -24.74 9.14
C ARG A 327 15.82 -23.97 7.93
N ILE A 328 16.56 -22.94 7.51
CA ILE A 328 16.45 -22.28 6.21
C ILE A 328 17.47 -22.90 5.25
N ASN A 329 17.06 -23.20 4.02
CA ASN A 329 17.89 -23.71 2.94
C ASN A 329 18.14 -22.61 1.91
N LEU A 330 19.38 -22.17 1.79
CA LEU A 330 19.79 -21.11 0.88
C LEU A 330 20.21 -21.67 -0.48
N SER A 331 20.05 -20.87 -1.55
CA SER A 331 20.25 -21.33 -2.94
C SER A 331 21.69 -21.74 -3.23
N ASN A 332 22.65 -21.14 -2.53
CA ASN A 332 24.07 -21.49 -2.59
C ASN A 332 24.47 -22.70 -1.71
N GLY A 333 23.50 -23.39 -1.09
CA GLY A 333 23.73 -24.54 -0.21
C GLY A 333 24.09 -24.22 1.24
N LYS A 334 24.22 -22.92 1.60
CA LYS A 334 24.34 -22.51 3.00
C LYS A 334 23.03 -22.77 3.76
N LYS A 335 23.14 -22.76 5.08
CA LYS A 335 22.01 -22.96 6.00
C LYS A 335 21.94 -21.80 6.97
N ALA A 336 20.73 -21.33 7.23
CA ALA A 336 20.42 -20.39 8.30
C ALA A 336 19.33 -20.99 9.22
N LEU A 337 18.93 -20.28 10.26
CA LEU A 337 17.88 -20.69 11.18
C LEU A 337 16.72 -19.69 11.13
N ALA A 338 15.52 -20.16 10.82
CA ALA A 338 14.28 -19.43 11.10
C ALA A 338 13.87 -19.73 12.54
N GLN A 339 13.46 -18.73 13.31
CA GLN A 339 12.91 -18.93 14.64
C GLN A 339 11.86 -17.88 14.99
N SER A 340 10.96 -18.25 15.90
CA SER A 340 9.91 -17.36 16.39
C SER A 340 9.79 -17.44 17.90
N VAL A 341 9.59 -16.30 18.55
CA VAL A 341 9.26 -16.22 19.98
C VAL A 341 7.99 -15.41 20.18
N TYR A 342 7.07 -15.89 21.01
CA TYR A 342 5.75 -15.28 21.18
C TYR A 342 5.09 -15.69 22.50
N PRO A 343 4.11 -14.92 23.03
CA PRO A 343 3.38 -15.32 24.22
C PRO A 343 2.40 -16.45 23.93
N ILE A 344 2.03 -17.20 24.96
CA ILE A 344 1.07 -18.33 24.85
C ILE A 344 -0.24 -17.91 24.17
N THR A 345 -0.73 -16.70 24.45
CA THR A 345 -1.98 -16.15 23.89
C THR A 345 -1.95 -15.99 22.37
N SER A 346 -0.77 -15.96 21.76
CA SER A 346 -0.57 -15.81 20.32
C SER A 346 -0.45 -17.14 19.59
N GLY A 347 -0.35 -18.26 20.33
CA GLY A 347 -0.12 -19.58 19.75
C GLY A 347 -1.29 -20.14 18.94
N GLY A 348 -1.05 -21.30 18.30
CA GLY A 348 -2.04 -22.03 17.51
C GLY A 348 -1.82 -21.92 16.00
N VAL A 349 -2.37 -22.88 15.25
CA VAL A 349 -2.13 -23.06 13.81
C VAL A 349 -2.73 -21.96 12.92
N ARG A 350 -3.68 -21.18 13.46
CA ARG A 350 -4.24 -19.99 12.78
C ARG A 350 -3.48 -18.71 13.14
N ALA A 351 -2.44 -18.79 13.96
CA ALA A 351 -1.70 -17.67 14.51
C ALA A 351 -0.20 -17.99 14.53
N TRP A 352 0.52 -17.64 15.59
CA TRP A 352 1.98 -17.72 15.66
C TRP A 352 2.55 -19.15 15.61
N GLY A 353 1.72 -20.19 15.72
CA GLY A 353 2.15 -21.58 15.50
C GLY A 353 2.62 -21.88 14.06
N ARG A 354 2.41 -20.97 13.11
CA ARG A 354 2.98 -21.01 11.75
C ARG A 354 4.05 -19.95 11.50
N SER A 355 4.40 -19.13 12.50
CA SER A 355 5.31 -17.99 12.29
C SER A 355 6.66 -18.43 11.72
N THR A 356 7.27 -19.48 12.27
CA THR A 356 8.55 -20.01 11.75
C THR A 356 8.46 -20.60 10.33
N GLU A 357 7.30 -21.13 9.92
CA GLU A 357 7.06 -21.51 8.51
C GLU A 357 7.09 -20.26 7.63
N TYR A 358 6.43 -19.19 8.05
CA TYR A 358 6.37 -17.92 7.31
C TYR A 358 7.74 -17.25 7.23
N VAL A 359 8.51 -17.21 8.33
CA VAL A 359 9.89 -16.72 8.33
C VAL A 359 10.73 -17.50 7.33
N LYS A 360 10.71 -18.84 7.42
CA LYS A 360 11.48 -19.72 6.53
C LYS A 360 11.10 -19.47 5.07
N ALA A 361 9.81 -19.45 4.76
CA ALA A 361 9.34 -19.26 3.39
C ALA A 361 9.74 -17.90 2.83
N SER A 362 9.55 -16.81 3.60
CA SER A 362 9.95 -15.45 3.19
C SER A 362 11.43 -15.40 2.83
N ILE A 363 12.31 -15.90 3.71
CA ILE A 363 13.76 -15.88 3.45
C ILE A 363 14.14 -16.74 2.24
N GLU A 364 13.56 -17.94 2.07
CA GLU A 364 13.87 -18.83 0.96
C GLU A 364 13.40 -18.27 -0.40
N LEU A 365 12.20 -17.68 -0.45
CA LEU A 365 11.64 -17.08 -1.66
C LEU A 365 12.46 -15.86 -2.13
N TYR A 366 12.71 -14.90 -1.23
CA TYR A 366 13.54 -13.74 -1.55
C TYR A 366 14.96 -14.13 -1.94
N SER A 367 15.55 -15.12 -1.25
CA SER A 367 16.91 -15.61 -1.56
C SER A 367 16.99 -16.28 -2.92
N GLY A 368 15.96 -17.06 -3.29
CA GLY A 368 15.87 -17.71 -4.60
C GLY A 368 15.63 -16.73 -5.75
N LYS A 369 14.92 -15.62 -5.50
CA LYS A 369 14.55 -14.66 -6.55
C LYS A 369 15.54 -13.50 -6.68
N TRP A 370 15.91 -12.82 -5.60
CA TRP A 370 16.51 -11.48 -5.67
C TRP A 370 18.00 -11.44 -5.34
N PHE A 371 18.38 -11.88 -4.15
CA PHE A 371 19.76 -11.90 -3.66
C PHE A 371 19.84 -12.81 -2.44
N GLU A 372 20.95 -13.50 -2.19
CA GLU A 372 21.01 -14.44 -1.07
C GLU A 372 20.98 -13.75 0.30
N TYR A 373 20.17 -14.27 1.23
CA TYR A 373 20.20 -13.86 2.63
C TYR A 373 21.58 -14.05 3.29
N THR A 374 22.01 -13.07 4.07
CA THR A 374 23.40 -13.00 4.57
C THR A 374 23.56 -13.21 6.07
N TYR A 375 22.48 -13.25 6.83
CA TYR A 375 22.54 -13.43 8.29
C TYR A 375 22.39 -14.91 8.67
N PRO A 376 22.95 -15.35 9.81
CA PRO A 376 22.91 -16.75 10.22
C PRO A 376 21.56 -17.18 10.80
N VAL A 377 20.74 -16.23 11.24
CA VAL A 377 19.45 -16.44 11.91
C VAL A 377 18.47 -15.35 11.48
N ALA A 378 17.21 -15.73 11.26
CA ALA A 378 16.05 -14.89 11.02
C ALA A 378 15.04 -15.11 12.17
N THR A 379 14.78 -14.07 12.98
CA THR A 379 14.00 -14.18 14.22
C THR A 379 12.73 -13.33 14.16
N ASN A 380 11.56 -13.93 14.34
CA ASN A 380 10.29 -13.19 14.48
C ASN A 380 9.87 -13.09 15.94
N VAL A 381 9.54 -11.89 16.42
CA VAL A 381 9.15 -11.64 17.81
C VAL A 381 7.71 -11.16 17.87
N GLY A 382 6.87 -11.90 18.58
CA GLY A 382 5.49 -11.50 18.87
C GLY A 382 5.43 -10.61 20.09
N GLY A 383 5.31 -9.30 19.85
CA GLY A 383 5.49 -8.27 20.86
C GLY A 383 4.48 -7.12 20.78
N PRO A 384 4.75 -6.00 21.49
CA PRO A 384 3.95 -4.78 21.44
C PRO A 384 4.12 -3.97 20.13
N VAL A 385 5.20 -4.17 19.38
CA VAL A 385 5.46 -3.45 18.14
C VAL A 385 4.63 -4.05 17.00
N SER A 386 4.06 -3.19 16.15
CA SER A 386 3.09 -3.59 15.13
C SER A 386 3.75 -4.34 13.96
N GLY A 387 4.88 -3.81 13.51
CA GLY A 387 5.73 -4.30 12.42
C GLY A 387 6.97 -3.41 12.38
N MET A 388 8.15 -4.00 12.57
CA MET A 388 9.43 -3.30 12.54
C MET A 388 10.59 -4.23 12.20
N GLU A 389 11.40 -3.77 11.27
CA GLU A 389 12.51 -4.46 10.65
C GLU A 389 13.87 -4.13 11.30
N TYR A 390 14.63 -5.17 11.64
CA TYR A 390 16.04 -5.05 12.00
C TYR A 390 16.83 -6.19 11.33
N PRO A 391 18.16 -6.04 11.18
CA PRO A 391 19.00 -7.09 10.60
C PRO A 391 18.82 -8.45 11.30
N GLY A 392 18.24 -9.41 10.58
CA GLY A 392 17.99 -10.78 11.07
C GLY A 392 17.00 -10.94 12.23
N ILE A 393 16.29 -9.89 12.61
CA ILE A 393 15.23 -9.95 13.63
C ILE A 393 14.15 -8.92 13.33
N VAL A 394 12.89 -9.32 13.46
CA VAL A 394 11.75 -8.44 13.24
C VAL A 394 10.80 -8.51 14.42
N PHE A 395 10.13 -7.39 14.70
CA PHE A 395 9.10 -7.30 15.72
C PHE A 395 7.74 -7.16 15.05
N CYS A 396 6.82 -8.07 15.34
CA CYS A 396 5.47 -8.05 14.79
C CYS A 396 4.45 -8.12 15.91
N SER A 397 3.25 -7.58 15.64
CA SER A 397 2.18 -7.58 16.63
C SER A 397 1.89 -9.01 17.11
N HIS A 398 1.91 -9.20 18.42
CA HIS A 398 1.55 -10.49 19.02
C HIS A 398 0.11 -10.92 18.68
N GLN A 399 -0.72 -10.02 18.15
CA GLN A 399 -2.13 -10.28 17.82
C GLN A 399 -2.35 -10.72 16.37
N SER A 400 -1.33 -10.65 15.52
CA SER A 400 -1.47 -11.02 14.10
C SER A 400 -1.79 -12.50 13.92
N VAL A 401 -2.71 -12.80 12.99
CA VAL A 401 -3.22 -14.16 12.70
C VAL A 401 -3.38 -14.37 11.20
N GLY A 402 -3.44 -15.63 10.76
CA GLY A 402 -3.77 -16.00 9.37
C GLY A 402 -2.95 -15.27 8.31
N GLY A 403 -3.63 -14.71 7.31
CA GLY A 403 -3.03 -13.93 6.22
C GLY A 403 -2.40 -12.63 6.69
N ASP A 404 -2.92 -12.00 7.75
CA ASP A 404 -2.32 -10.78 8.31
C ASP A 404 -0.96 -11.07 8.94
N LEU A 405 -0.82 -12.22 9.61
CA LEU A 405 0.47 -12.68 10.12
C LEU A 405 1.45 -13.00 8.99
N TRP A 406 0.99 -13.62 7.90
CA TRP A 406 1.83 -13.82 6.71
C TRP A 406 2.27 -12.48 6.13
N ASN A 407 1.34 -11.56 5.89
CA ASN A 407 1.62 -10.27 5.27
C ASN A 407 2.66 -9.47 6.06
N VAL A 408 2.47 -9.29 7.37
CA VAL A 408 3.44 -8.56 8.20
C VAL A 408 4.77 -9.30 8.28
N THR A 409 4.77 -10.63 8.48
CA THR A 409 6.02 -11.40 8.54
C THR A 409 6.80 -11.31 7.22
N ASN A 410 6.12 -11.45 6.09
CA ASN A 410 6.72 -11.38 4.77
C ASN A 410 7.26 -9.97 4.46
N HIS A 411 6.53 -8.93 4.85
CA HIS A 411 6.96 -7.52 4.77
C HIS A 411 8.22 -7.30 5.62
N GLU A 412 8.15 -7.53 6.93
CA GLU A 412 9.29 -7.23 7.80
C GLU A 412 10.57 -8.01 7.46
N PHE A 413 10.46 -9.27 7.00
CA PHE A 413 11.65 -10.01 6.57
C PHE A 413 12.16 -9.60 5.20
N GLY A 414 11.28 -9.15 4.30
CA GLY A 414 11.68 -8.58 3.01
C GLY A 414 12.61 -7.38 3.19
N HIS A 415 12.49 -6.68 4.32
CA HIS A 415 13.40 -5.58 4.62
C HIS A 415 14.88 -5.99 4.80
N ASN A 416 15.18 -7.28 4.95
CA ASN A 416 16.57 -7.74 4.93
C ASN A 416 17.25 -7.48 3.57
N TRP A 417 16.49 -7.28 2.49
CA TRP A 417 17.03 -6.84 1.20
C TRP A 417 17.10 -5.33 1.11
N PHE A 418 16.01 -4.65 1.43
CA PHE A 418 15.88 -3.20 1.46
C PHE A 418 15.39 -2.81 2.84
N PRO A 419 16.22 -2.23 3.73
CA PRO A 419 17.46 -1.56 3.43
C PRO A 419 18.66 -2.24 4.09
N MET A 420 18.53 -3.48 4.58
CA MET A 420 19.64 -4.13 5.32
C MET A 420 20.77 -4.57 4.39
N ILE A 421 20.49 -5.17 3.23
CA ILE A 421 21.51 -5.46 2.22
C ILE A 421 21.76 -4.25 1.33
N VAL A 422 20.73 -3.53 0.89
CA VAL A 422 20.87 -2.31 0.07
C VAL A 422 20.52 -1.09 0.90
N GLY A 423 21.52 -0.46 1.52
CA GLY A 423 21.34 0.59 2.52
C GLY A 423 20.92 1.95 1.97
N SER A 424 19.69 2.08 1.45
CA SER A 424 19.12 3.37 1.06
C SER A 424 18.92 4.31 2.25
N ASN A 425 18.86 5.61 1.98
CA ASN A 425 18.60 6.64 3.00
C ASN A 425 17.10 6.77 3.27
N GLU A 426 16.56 5.89 4.12
CA GLU A 426 15.13 5.85 4.48
C GLU A 426 14.62 7.16 5.08
N ARG A 427 15.50 7.90 5.78
CA ARG A 427 15.20 9.22 6.34
C ARG A 427 14.75 10.23 5.28
N LYS A 428 15.25 10.11 4.05
CA LYS A 428 14.89 10.99 2.93
C LYS A 428 13.97 10.32 1.92
N TYR A 429 14.17 9.03 1.67
CA TYR A 429 13.55 8.29 0.57
C TYR A 429 12.92 7.00 1.08
N ALA A 430 11.95 7.10 1.99
CA ALA A 430 11.25 5.95 2.58
C ALA A 430 10.71 4.97 1.52
N TRP A 431 10.34 5.46 0.34
CA TRP A 431 9.86 4.62 -0.76
C TRP A 431 10.89 3.61 -1.29
N MET A 432 12.19 3.91 -1.20
CA MET A 432 13.24 2.96 -1.61
C MET A 432 13.36 1.80 -0.63
N ASP A 433 12.75 1.93 0.54
CA ASP A 433 12.66 0.86 1.51
C ASP A 433 11.30 0.19 1.37
N GLU A 434 10.25 0.91 1.77
CA GLU A 434 8.89 0.41 1.84
C GLU A 434 8.32 0.03 0.48
N GLY A 435 8.55 0.83 -0.55
CA GLY A 435 8.04 0.59 -1.89
C GLY A 435 8.73 -0.59 -2.59
N PHE A 436 10.06 -0.72 -2.43
CA PHE A 436 10.79 -1.90 -2.91
C PHE A 436 10.36 -3.15 -2.17
N ASN A 437 10.19 -3.05 -0.85
CA ASN A 437 9.77 -4.16 -0.03
C ASN A 437 8.34 -4.63 -0.40
N THR A 438 7.36 -3.72 -0.43
CA THR A 438 5.99 -4.03 -0.85
C THR A 438 5.94 -4.65 -2.26
N PHE A 439 6.77 -4.18 -3.20
CA PHE A 439 6.88 -4.80 -4.52
C PHE A 439 7.32 -6.28 -4.45
N ILE A 440 8.41 -6.59 -3.73
CA ILE A 440 8.88 -7.98 -3.61
C ILE A 440 7.91 -8.84 -2.80
N ASN A 441 7.21 -8.28 -1.81
CA ASN A 441 6.20 -9.01 -1.04
C ASN A 441 5.05 -9.49 -1.94
N LYS A 442 4.55 -8.64 -2.84
CA LYS A 442 3.49 -8.98 -3.80
C LYS A 442 3.91 -10.15 -4.70
N VAL A 443 5.17 -10.18 -5.14
CA VAL A 443 5.73 -11.30 -5.93
C VAL A 443 5.76 -12.60 -5.13
N ASP A 444 6.19 -12.54 -3.87
CA ASP A 444 6.34 -13.72 -3.02
C ASP A 444 5.00 -14.28 -2.54
N THR A 445 4.06 -13.43 -2.13
CA THR A 445 2.71 -13.82 -1.72
C THR A 445 1.97 -14.57 -2.84
N LYS A 446 2.21 -14.20 -4.11
CA LYS A 446 1.63 -14.87 -5.28
C LYS A 446 2.05 -16.35 -5.40
N VAL A 447 3.22 -16.72 -4.89
CA VAL A 447 3.77 -18.08 -5.02
C VAL A 447 3.77 -18.86 -3.71
N PHE A 448 3.76 -18.18 -2.56
CA PHE A 448 3.73 -18.81 -1.24
C PHE A 448 2.55 -19.77 -1.12
N ASN A 449 2.85 -21.04 -0.79
CA ASN A 449 1.87 -22.10 -0.63
C ASN A 449 0.82 -22.17 -1.75
N LYS A 450 1.24 -21.96 -3.02
CA LYS A 450 0.38 -21.92 -4.20
C LYS A 450 -0.65 -20.78 -4.18
N GLY A 451 -0.25 -19.63 -3.63
CA GLY A 451 -1.07 -18.43 -3.53
C GLY A 451 -2.04 -18.44 -2.36
N GLU A 452 -1.67 -19.06 -1.22
CA GLU A 452 -2.56 -19.24 -0.05
C GLU A 452 -3.24 -17.94 0.40
N TYR A 453 -2.54 -16.80 0.29
CA TYR A 453 -3.02 -15.47 0.68
C TYR A 453 -3.03 -14.45 -0.47
N TYR A 454 -2.91 -14.91 -1.71
CA TYR A 454 -2.83 -14.01 -2.86
C TYR A 454 -4.20 -13.49 -3.29
N THR A 455 -4.29 -12.17 -3.43
CA THR A 455 -5.40 -11.48 -4.10
C THR A 455 -4.82 -10.61 -5.22
N LYS A 456 -5.48 -10.61 -6.40
CA LYS A 456 -5.09 -9.72 -7.50
C LYS A 456 -5.47 -8.28 -7.12
N ASP A 457 -4.54 -7.35 -7.27
CA ASP A 457 -4.77 -5.92 -7.03
C ASP A 457 -5.77 -5.33 -8.05
N ASP A 458 -6.63 -4.44 -7.56
CA ASP A 458 -7.51 -3.60 -8.39
C ASP A 458 -6.82 -2.26 -8.68
N VAL A 459 -5.93 -2.27 -9.69
CA VAL A 459 -5.08 -1.12 -10.03
C VAL A 459 -5.90 0.08 -10.49
N GLN A 460 -6.87 -0.15 -11.38
CA GLN A 460 -7.78 0.88 -11.87
C GLN A 460 -8.67 1.43 -10.75
N GLY A 461 -9.24 0.58 -9.89
CA GLY A 461 -10.02 1.03 -8.74
C GLY A 461 -9.19 1.84 -7.73
N GLY A 462 -7.89 1.54 -7.60
CA GLY A 462 -6.95 2.28 -6.75
C GLY A 462 -6.55 3.66 -7.24
N ALA A 463 -6.84 4.03 -8.50
CA ALA A 463 -6.39 5.27 -9.11
C ALA A 463 -6.82 6.54 -8.34
N ALA A 464 -8.06 6.58 -7.87
CA ALA A 464 -8.59 7.73 -7.13
C ALA A 464 -7.86 7.97 -5.79
N TYR A 465 -7.37 6.90 -5.16
CA TYR A 465 -6.57 6.98 -3.95
C TYR A 465 -5.11 7.34 -4.27
N MET A 466 -4.50 6.68 -5.26
CA MET A 466 -3.14 6.95 -5.74
C MET A 466 -2.93 8.39 -6.20
N PHE A 467 -3.92 9.00 -6.84
CA PHE A 467 -3.83 10.34 -7.41
C PHE A 467 -4.91 11.28 -6.85
N SER A 468 -5.17 11.15 -5.54
CA SER A 468 -6.09 12.03 -4.83
C SER A 468 -5.66 13.51 -4.95
N PRO A 469 -6.57 14.48 -4.75
CA PRO A 469 -6.21 15.91 -4.79
C PRO A 469 -5.13 16.32 -3.78
N ASN A 470 -4.95 15.55 -2.70
CA ASN A 470 -3.95 15.80 -1.66
C ASN A 470 -2.72 14.89 -1.81
N ALA A 471 -2.54 14.23 -2.96
CA ALA A 471 -1.41 13.36 -3.20
C ALA A 471 -0.08 14.12 -3.14
N ASP A 472 0.92 13.49 -2.50
CA ASP A 472 2.32 13.91 -2.53
C ASP A 472 3.11 13.14 -3.59
N ALA A 473 4.20 13.75 -4.07
CA ALA A 473 5.18 13.03 -4.91
C ALA A 473 5.96 12.02 -4.05
N ILE A 474 6.29 10.87 -4.64
CA ILE A 474 7.02 9.77 -3.96
C ILE A 474 8.39 10.23 -3.44
N MET A 475 9.01 11.19 -4.13
CA MET A 475 10.33 11.74 -3.76
C MET A 475 10.33 12.66 -2.54
N ASN A 476 9.17 12.98 -1.95
CA ASN A 476 9.11 13.76 -0.71
C ASN A 476 9.61 12.94 0.49
N THR A 477 10.17 13.64 1.48
CA THR A 477 10.62 13.01 2.73
C THR A 477 9.42 12.58 3.57
N PRO A 478 9.45 11.42 4.26
CA PRO A 478 8.31 10.92 5.02
C PRO A 478 7.81 11.92 6.09
N ASP A 479 8.71 12.72 6.68
CA ASP A 479 8.34 13.69 7.72
C ASP A 479 7.50 14.90 7.23
N VAL A 480 7.34 15.09 5.91
CA VAL A 480 6.44 16.15 5.36
C VAL A 480 5.20 15.58 4.67
N ILE A 481 5.20 14.28 4.35
CA ILE A 481 4.05 13.60 3.78
C ILE A 481 2.99 13.48 4.86
N GLN A 482 1.75 13.81 4.52
CA GLN A 482 0.65 13.73 5.49
C GLN A 482 0.38 12.28 5.90
N ASN A 483 0.07 12.07 7.18
CA ASN A 483 -0.06 10.72 7.77
C ASN A 483 -1.08 9.83 7.04
N ASP A 484 -2.14 10.43 6.47
CA ASP A 484 -3.19 9.73 5.72
C ASP A 484 -2.76 9.31 4.30
N TYR A 485 -1.69 9.91 3.76
CA TYR A 485 -1.13 9.61 2.44
C TYR A 485 0.23 8.89 2.51
N LEU A 486 0.90 8.84 3.67
CA LEU A 486 2.20 8.18 3.85
C LEU A 486 2.19 6.72 3.38
N GLY A 487 1.15 5.95 3.75
CA GLY A 487 0.99 4.56 3.32
C GLY A 487 0.95 4.41 1.79
N ASN A 488 0.48 5.42 1.07
CA ASN A 488 0.43 5.40 -0.38
C ASN A 488 1.76 5.84 -1.01
N ALA A 489 2.30 6.97 -0.56
CA ALA A 489 3.52 7.56 -1.12
C ALA A 489 4.78 6.72 -0.85
N ALA A 490 4.86 6.06 0.32
CA ALA A 490 6.00 5.23 0.68
C ALA A 490 5.84 3.76 0.26
N TYR A 491 4.63 3.19 0.26
CA TYR A 491 4.41 1.75 0.05
C TYR A 491 3.72 1.44 -1.29
N GLU A 492 2.42 1.71 -1.38
CA GLU A 492 1.58 1.17 -2.46
C GLU A 492 1.87 1.78 -3.83
N LYS A 493 1.95 3.11 -3.94
CA LYS A 493 2.18 3.78 -5.23
C LYS A 493 3.56 3.45 -5.83
N PRO A 494 4.68 3.46 -5.07
CA PRO A 494 5.96 2.98 -5.59
C PRO A 494 5.92 1.51 -6.01
N ALA A 495 5.35 0.63 -5.18
CA ALA A 495 5.27 -0.81 -5.49
C ALA A 495 4.43 -1.08 -6.75
N GLN A 496 3.30 -0.38 -6.89
CA GLN A 496 2.44 -0.46 -8.07
C GLN A 496 3.15 0.07 -9.32
N GLY A 497 3.94 1.14 -9.19
CA GLY A 497 4.78 1.64 -10.27
C GLY A 497 5.78 0.60 -10.75
N LEU A 498 6.47 -0.07 -9.83
CA LEU A 498 7.41 -1.14 -10.17
C LEU A 498 6.71 -2.35 -10.79
N MET A 499 5.51 -2.70 -10.33
CA MET A 499 4.71 -3.76 -10.94
C MET A 499 4.28 -3.39 -12.36
N ILE A 500 3.81 -2.16 -12.60
CA ILE A 500 3.47 -1.67 -13.95
C ILE A 500 4.70 -1.65 -14.85
N LEU A 501 5.84 -1.18 -14.34
CA LEU A 501 7.10 -1.17 -15.08
C LEU A 501 7.51 -2.59 -15.48
N ARG A 502 7.35 -3.56 -14.57
CA ARG A 502 7.65 -4.97 -14.79
C ARG A 502 6.68 -5.64 -15.75
N GLU A 503 5.38 -5.41 -15.64
CA GLU A 503 4.36 -6.17 -16.35
C GLU A 503 3.88 -5.52 -17.64
N GLN A 504 3.89 -4.18 -17.72
CA GLN A 504 3.30 -3.41 -18.82
C GLN A 504 4.31 -2.70 -19.72
N ILE A 505 5.51 -2.38 -19.21
CA ILE A 505 6.52 -1.59 -19.94
C ILE A 505 7.72 -2.44 -20.36
N LEU A 506 8.47 -2.98 -19.39
CA LEU A 506 9.73 -3.71 -19.67
C LEU A 506 9.49 -5.20 -19.94
N GLY A 507 8.48 -5.79 -19.31
CA GLY A 507 8.35 -7.24 -19.19
C GLY A 507 9.23 -7.81 -18.07
N GLU A 508 8.79 -8.95 -17.53
CA GLU A 508 9.39 -9.59 -16.34
C GLU A 508 10.89 -9.89 -16.52
N GLU A 509 11.32 -10.38 -17.68
CA GLU A 509 12.72 -10.76 -17.92
C GLU A 509 13.69 -9.57 -17.81
N ARG A 510 13.37 -8.47 -18.51
CA ARG A 510 14.21 -7.26 -18.53
C ARG A 510 14.21 -6.56 -17.18
N PHE A 511 13.03 -6.44 -16.56
CA PHE A 511 12.90 -5.83 -15.23
C PHE A 511 13.67 -6.64 -14.18
N ASP A 512 13.41 -7.95 -14.07
CA ASP A 512 14.02 -8.78 -13.03
C ASP A 512 15.55 -8.82 -13.19
N TYR A 513 16.07 -8.85 -14.43
CA TYR A 513 17.50 -8.72 -14.68
C TYR A 513 18.05 -7.39 -14.15
N ALA A 514 17.41 -6.28 -14.49
CA ALA A 514 17.84 -4.94 -14.10
C ALA A 514 17.78 -4.73 -12.57
N PHE A 515 16.70 -5.16 -11.94
CA PHE A 515 16.51 -5.06 -10.49
C PHE A 515 17.54 -5.90 -9.72
N LYS A 516 17.80 -7.15 -10.15
CA LYS A 516 18.88 -7.97 -9.56
C LYS A 516 20.27 -7.36 -9.77
N LYS A 517 20.51 -6.70 -10.91
CA LYS A 517 21.77 -5.97 -11.13
C LYS A 517 21.91 -4.79 -10.19
N TYR A 518 20.85 -4.00 -9.98
CA TYR A 518 20.84 -2.93 -8.98
C TYR A 518 21.18 -3.46 -7.59
N ILE A 519 20.46 -4.50 -7.12
CA ILE A 519 20.72 -5.12 -5.81
C ILE A 519 22.18 -5.57 -5.70
N LYS A 520 22.69 -6.29 -6.71
CA LYS A 520 24.08 -6.78 -6.70
C LYS A 520 25.11 -5.65 -6.66
N ARG A 521 24.88 -4.54 -7.36
CA ARG A 521 25.79 -3.38 -7.40
C ARG A 521 25.86 -2.71 -6.02
N TRP A 522 24.71 -2.54 -5.39
CA TRP A 522 24.53 -1.75 -4.18
C TRP A 522 24.43 -2.55 -2.88
N ALA A 523 24.55 -3.88 -2.96
CA ALA A 523 24.69 -4.72 -1.78
C ALA A 523 25.85 -4.21 -0.89
N PHE A 524 25.50 -3.95 0.37
CA PHE A 524 26.26 -3.38 1.47
C PHE A 524 26.84 -1.99 1.21
N LYS A 525 26.09 -1.16 0.46
CA LYS A 525 26.43 0.22 0.08
C LYS A 525 25.20 1.12 0.21
N HIS A 526 25.39 2.41 -0.07
CA HIS A 526 24.36 3.44 0.07
C HIS A 526 23.95 4.09 -1.28
N PRO A 527 22.98 3.51 -2.01
CA PRO A 527 22.44 4.11 -3.24
C PRO A 527 21.52 5.30 -2.96
N THR A 528 21.48 6.22 -3.93
CA THR A 528 20.44 7.24 -4.06
C THR A 528 19.34 6.79 -5.03
N PRO A 529 18.18 7.48 -5.09
CA PRO A 529 17.17 7.27 -6.13
C PRO A 529 17.76 7.28 -7.56
N TRP A 530 18.71 8.16 -7.82
CA TRP A 530 19.33 8.31 -9.13
C TRP A 530 20.20 7.10 -9.52
N ASP A 531 20.86 6.48 -8.55
CA ASP A 531 21.62 5.25 -8.78
C ASP A 531 20.72 4.07 -9.14
N PHE A 532 19.51 4.04 -8.57
CA PHE A 532 18.47 3.08 -8.92
C PHE A 532 17.94 3.33 -10.34
N PHE A 533 17.48 4.54 -10.66
CA PHE A 533 16.97 4.87 -11.99
C PHE A 533 18.02 4.58 -13.08
N HIS A 534 19.26 5.04 -12.91
CA HIS A 534 20.34 4.72 -13.85
C HIS A 534 20.60 3.22 -13.96
N SER A 535 20.51 2.47 -12.85
CA SER A 535 20.70 1.03 -12.89
C SER A 535 19.63 0.32 -13.70
N MET A 536 18.37 0.74 -13.52
CA MET A 536 17.23 0.18 -14.23
C MET A 536 17.33 0.48 -15.72
N ASP A 537 17.51 1.74 -16.11
CA ASP A 537 17.62 2.18 -17.51
C ASP A 537 18.72 1.41 -18.27
N ASN A 538 19.93 1.39 -17.71
CA ASN A 538 21.09 0.80 -18.37
C ASN A 538 21.01 -0.73 -18.43
N ALA A 539 20.49 -1.39 -17.40
CA ALA A 539 20.43 -2.85 -17.37
C ALA A 539 19.21 -3.41 -18.13
N ALA A 540 18.10 -2.67 -18.17
CA ALA A 540 16.92 -3.04 -18.98
C ALA A 540 17.09 -2.65 -20.46
N GLY A 541 17.97 -1.69 -20.75
CA GLY A 541 18.20 -1.17 -22.10
C GLY A 541 17.02 -0.32 -22.59
N GLU A 542 16.50 0.57 -21.75
CA GLU A 542 15.35 1.43 -22.03
C GLU A 542 15.59 2.83 -21.43
N ASP A 543 15.16 3.89 -22.11
CA ASP A 543 15.07 5.21 -21.50
C ASP A 543 13.74 5.33 -20.74
N LEU A 544 13.80 5.25 -19.42
CA LEU A 544 12.63 5.28 -18.54
C LEU A 544 12.47 6.65 -17.87
N SER A 545 13.21 7.67 -18.31
CA SER A 545 13.13 9.03 -17.76
C SER A 545 11.70 9.58 -17.72
N TRP A 546 10.91 9.33 -18.76
CA TRP A 546 9.49 9.70 -18.83
C TRP A 546 8.67 9.04 -17.71
N PHE A 547 8.92 7.77 -17.43
CA PHE A 547 8.22 7.00 -16.39
C PHE A 547 8.63 7.48 -15.00
N TRP A 548 9.94 7.63 -14.75
CA TRP A 548 10.45 8.11 -13.47
C TRP A 548 9.93 9.50 -13.12
N ASN A 549 9.96 10.42 -14.10
CA ASN A 549 9.47 11.78 -13.91
C ASN A 549 8.01 11.80 -13.46
N GLN A 550 7.12 11.25 -14.27
CA GLN A 550 5.68 11.33 -14.01
C GLN A 550 5.25 10.54 -12.76
N TRP A 551 5.91 9.42 -12.46
CA TRP A 551 5.48 8.53 -11.37
C TRP A 551 6.09 8.90 -10.01
N PHE A 552 7.38 9.25 -9.97
CA PHE A 552 8.12 9.47 -8.72
C PHE A 552 8.26 10.94 -8.35
N LEU A 553 8.39 11.84 -9.32
CA LEU A 553 8.61 13.27 -9.07
C LEU A 553 7.33 14.10 -9.18
N GLN A 554 6.28 13.57 -9.81
CA GLN A 554 5.03 14.29 -10.06
C GLN A 554 3.82 13.57 -9.44
N THR A 555 2.69 14.26 -9.46
CA THR A 555 1.37 13.74 -9.08
C THR A 555 0.42 13.68 -10.29
N TRP A 556 0.99 13.58 -11.49
CA TRP A 556 0.27 13.51 -12.76
C TRP A 556 -0.68 12.31 -12.80
N LYS A 557 -1.79 12.46 -13.52
CA LYS A 557 -2.85 11.46 -13.65
C LYS A 557 -2.84 10.84 -15.03
N LEU A 558 -3.34 9.61 -15.13
CA LEU A 558 -3.57 8.92 -16.40
C LEU A 558 -5.06 8.99 -16.76
N ASP A 559 -5.37 9.40 -17.98
CA ASP A 559 -6.72 9.34 -18.57
C ASP A 559 -6.59 9.08 -20.07
N GLN A 560 -6.76 7.82 -20.49
CA GLN A 560 -6.64 7.36 -21.87
C GLN A 560 -7.99 6.89 -22.42
N GLY A 561 -8.49 7.58 -23.45
CA GLY A 561 -9.79 7.31 -24.05
C GLY A 561 -9.73 6.83 -25.50
N VAL A 562 -10.79 6.16 -25.95
CA VAL A 562 -11.04 5.96 -27.39
C VAL A 562 -11.86 7.14 -27.91
N LYS A 563 -11.25 7.94 -28.78
CA LYS A 563 -11.86 9.14 -29.35
C LYS A 563 -12.77 8.81 -30.53
N GLU A 564 -12.32 7.93 -31.44
CA GLU A 564 -13.01 7.69 -32.71
C GLU A 564 -12.70 6.31 -33.30
N ILE A 565 -13.70 5.73 -33.98
CA ILE A 565 -13.55 4.59 -34.90
C ILE A 565 -14.01 5.07 -36.30
N GLY A 566 -13.03 5.34 -37.17
CA GLY A 566 -13.24 5.78 -38.54
C GLY A 566 -12.97 4.68 -39.57
N TYR A 567 -13.38 4.92 -40.81
CA TYR A 567 -13.15 4.02 -41.95
C TYR A 567 -12.68 4.84 -43.16
N PRO A 568 -11.63 4.42 -43.88
CA PRO A 568 -11.24 5.04 -45.14
C PRO A 568 -12.42 5.05 -46.12
N ASP A 569 -12.75 6.21 -46.68
CA ASP A 569 -13.91 6.44 -47.56
C ASP A 569 -15.26 5.99 -46.97
N ASN A 570 -15.39 5.93 -45.64
CA ASN A 570 -16.54 5.34 -44.93
C ASN A 570 -16.81 3.87 -45.30
N ASP A 571 -15.80 3.13 -45.76
CA ASP A 571 -15.88 1.75 -46.21
C ASP A 571 -15.07 0.81 -45.29
N PRO A 572 -15.75 0.04 -44.41
CA PRO A 572 -15.12 -0.92 -43.51
C PRO A 572 -14.34 -2.04 -44.19
N SER A 573 -14.62 -2.31 -45.48
CA SER A 573 -13.86 -3.31 -46.24
C SER A 573 -12.43 -2.84 -46.56
N LYS A 574 -12.15 -1.53 -46.43
CA LYS A 574 -10.83 -0.92 -46.66
C LYS A 574 -9.96 -0.81 -45.41
N GLY A 575 -10.39 -1.36 -44.28
CA GLY A 575 -9.72 -1.22 -42.98
C GLY A 575 -10.42 -0.23 -42.05
N SER A 576 -9.91 -0.12 -40.82
CA SER A 576 -10.40 0.82 -39.81
C SER A 576 -9.28 1.75 -39.37
N LEU A 577 -9.63 2.97 -39.00
CA LEU A 577 -8.75 3.95 -38.35
C LEU A 577 -9.26 4.17 -36.93
N ILE A 578 -8.47 3.83 -35.93
CA ILE A 578 -8.85 4.00 -34.52
C ILE A 578 -8.04 5.16 -33.95
N THR A 579 -8.73 6.16 -33.43
CA THR A 579 -8.12 7.32 -32.78
C THR A 579 -8.29 7.21 -31.27
N ILE A 580 -7.18 7.31 -30.55
CA ILE A 580 -7.11 7.31 -29.09
C ILE A 580 -6.53 8.63 -28.61
N GLU A 581 -6.80 8.98 -27.37
CA GLU A 581 -6.35 10.24 -26.77
C GLU A 581 -5.88 10.06 -25.33
N ASN A 582 -5.03 10.99 -24.88
CA ASN A 582 -4.54 11.09 -23.51
C ASN A 582 -4.93 12.47 -22.97
N LEU A 583 -5.79 12.52 -21.96
CA LEU A 583 -6.46 13.74 -21.51
C LEU A 583 -5.79 14.38 -20.29
N GLU A 584 -5.12 13.59 -19.46
CA GLU A 584 -4.30 14.06 -18.33
C GLU A 584 -2.80 13.98 -18.68
N GLU A 585 -1.92 14.38 -17.75
CA GLU A 585 -0.50 14.59 -18.06
C GLU A 585 0.32 13.30 -18.20
N MET A 586 -0.06 12.19 -17.55
CA MET A 586 0.71 10.94 -17.54
C MET A 586 0.57 10.20 -18.88
N ALA A 587 1.68 9.73 -19.46
CA ALA A 587 1.67 8.83 -20.61
C ALA A 587 1.88 7.37 -20.16
N MET A 588 1.17 6.43 -20.77
CA MET A 588 1.41 4.98 -20.62
C MET A 588 1.28 4.26 -21.97
N PRO A 589 1.89 3.07 -22.13
CA PRO A 589 1.58 2.17 -23.24
C PRO A 589 0.09 1.83 -23.27
N VAL A 590 -0.46 1.55 -24.46
CA VAL A 590 -1.88 1.28 -24.63
C VAL A 590 -2.09 -0.16 -25.07
N THR A 591 -2.89 -0.90 -24.31
CA THR A 591 -3.43 -2.19 -24.76
C THR A 591 -4.87 -1.98 -25.20
N ALA A 592 -5.16 -2.19 -26.48
CA ALA A 592 -6.50 -2.03 -27.06
C ALA A 592 -7.08 -3.39 -27.48
N LEU A 593 -8.21 -3.77 -26.89
CA LEU A 593 -9.07 -4.85 -27.38
C LEU A 593 -9.99 -4.29 -28.46
N ILE A 594 -9.99 -4.92 -29.63
CA ILE A 594 -10.82 -4.54 -30.78
C ILE A 594 -11.71 -5.74 -31.11
N VAL A 595 -13.01 -5.52 -31.15
CA VAL A 595 -14.01 -6.56 -31.48
C VAL A 595 -14.73 -6.16 -32.75
N GLU A 596 -14.70 -7.03 -33.76
CA GLU A 596 -15.39 -6.89 -35.04
C GLU A 596 -16.84 -7.40 -34.95
N GLU A 597 -17.74 -6.89 -35.79
CA GLU A 597 -19.15 -7.33 -35.82
C GLU A 597 -19.33 -8.82 -36.17
N ASN A 598 -18.39 -9.38 -36.92
CA ASN A 598 -18.35 -10.81 -37.25
C ASN A 598 -17.94 -11.70 -36.04
N GLY A 599 -17.65 -11.11 -34.87
CA GLY A 599 -17.25 -11.80 -33.66
C GLY A 599 -15.75 -12.04 -33.50
N LYS A 600 -14.93 -11.69 -34.51
CA LYS A 600 -13.47 -11.76 -34.40
C LYS A 600 -12.97 -10.66 -33.45
N SER A 601 -12.01 -11.00 -32.60
CA SER A 601 -11.35 -10.05 -31.72
C SER A 601 -9.84 -10.07 -31.90
N SER A 602 -9.20 -8.96 -31.59
CA SER A 602 -7.74 -8.86 -31.50
C SER A 602 -7.33 -7.88 -30.40
N THR A 603 -6.13 -8.10 -29.86
CA THR A 603 -5.51 -7.19 -28.90
C THR A 603 -4.28 -6.57 -29.55
N ILE A 604 -4.20 -5.25 -29.52
CA ILE A 604 -3.04 -4.49 -30.02
C ILE A 604 -2.35 -3.84 -28.83
N LYS A 605 -1.02 -3.90 -28.82
CA LYS A 605 -0.18 -3.16 -27.87
C LYS A 605 0.54 -2.05 -28.61
N LEU A 606 0.33 -0.81 -28.17
CA LEU A 606 1.02 0.37 -28.66
C LEU A 606 1.98 0.86 -27.57
N PRO A 607 3.21 1.22 -27.93
CA PRO A 607 4.20 1.64 -26.95
C PRO A 607 3.97 3.10 -26.53
N ALA A 608 4.59 3.56 -25.44
CA ALA A 608 4.36 4.91 -24.91
C ALA A 608 4.78 6.03 -25.87
N GLU A 609 5.68 5.74 -26.82
CA GLU A 609 6.24 6.67 -27.79
C GLU A 609 5.21 7.23 -28.78
N ILE A 610 4.03 6.60 -28.91
CA ILE A 610 2.93 7.19 -29.68
C ILE A 610 2.56 8.59 -29.15
N TRP A 611 2.75 8.83 -27.85
CA TRP A 611 2.44 10.09 -27.20
C TRP A 611 3.50 11.17 -27.40
N GLN A 612 4.67 10.85 -27.96
CA GLN A 612 5.66 11.86 -28.38
C GLN A 612 5.15 12.75 -29.51
N ARG A 613 3.99 12.44 -30.10
CA ARG A 613 3.35 13.20 -31.20
C ARG A 613 2.19 14.07 -30.73
N GLY A 614 1.93 14.13 -29.42
CA GLY A 614 0.84 14.87 -28.80
C GLY A 614 -0.18 13.96 -28.11
N GLY A 615 -1.24 14.54 -27.55
CA GLY A 615 -2.25 13.82 -26.77
C GLY A 615 -3.27 13.04 -27.60
N THR A 616 -3.01 12.78 -28.88
CA THR A 616 -3.91 12.01 -29.76
C THR A 616 -3.08 11.17 -30.72
N TRP A 617 -3.49 9.92 -30.94
CA TRP A 617 -2.84 9.01 -31.87
C TRP A 617 -3.87 8.22 -32.67
N THR A 618 -3.68 8.16 -34.00
CA THR A 618 -4.52 7.35 -34.89
C THR A 618 -3.68 6.21 -35.48
N PHE A 619 -4.19 4.98 -35.41
CA PHE A 619 -3.54 3.82 -36.02
C PHE A 619 -4.52 3.05 -36.91
N ALA A 620 -3.98 2.43 -37.96
CA ALA A 620 -4.74 1.58 -38.84
C ALA A 620 -4.89 0.17 -38.26
N TYR A 621 -6.11 -0.35 -38.26
CA TYR A 621 -6.42 -1.75 -37.96
C TYR A 621 -6.91 -2.46 -39.21
N LYS A 622 -6.23 -3.58 -39.55
CA LYS A 622 -6.55 -4.38 -40.73
C LYS A 622 -7.77 -5.26 -40.47
N SER A 623 -8.94 -4.66 -40.62
CA SER A 623 -10.24 -5.34 -40.65
C SER A 623 -10.87 -5.23 -42.03
N THR A 624 -11.71 -6.18 -42.39
CA THR A 624 -12.68 -6.03 -43.51
C THR A 624 -14.12 -5.98 -43.01
N SER A 625 -14.31 -6.11 -41.70
CA SER A 625 -15.58 -5.97 -41.00
C SER A 625 -15.64 -4.64 -40.27
N ARG A 626 -16.85 -4.11 -40.06
CA ARG A 626 -17.07 -3.05 -39.08
C ARG A 626 -16.59 -3.49 -37.70
N ILE A 627 -16.20 -2.50 -36.91
CA ILE A 627 -15.78 -2.67 -35.54
C ILE A 627 -17.02 -2.52 -34.68
N SER A 628 -17.28 -3.53 -33.86
CA SER A 628 -18.35 -3.51 -32.87
C SER A 628 -17.99 -2.54 -31.75
N TYR A 629 -16.80 -2.70 -31.16
CA TYR A 629 -16.26 -1.77 -30.17
C TYR A 629 -14.74 -1.88 -30.01
N VAL A 630 -14.16 -0.86 -29.39
CA VAL A 630 -12.78 -0.83 -28.92
C VAL A 630 -12.78 -0.54 -27.42
N THR A 631 -11.90 -1.20 -26.67
CA THR A 631 -11.67 -0.96 -25.24
C THR A 631 -10.17 -0.88 -24.96
N LEU A 632 -9.73 0.21 -24.35
CA LEU A 632 -8.38 0.39 -23.82
C LEU A 632 -8.29 -0.21 -22.42
N ASP A 633 -7.12 -0.75 -22.09
CA ASP A 633 -6.83 -1.42 -20.82
C ASP A 633 -7.97 -2.36 -20.36
N PRO A 634 -8.34 -3.37 -21.17
CA PRO A 634 -9.50 -4.24 -20.90
C PRO A 634 -9.37 -5.04 -19.59
N GLU A 635 -8.16 -5.15 -19.03
CA GLU A 635 -7.88 -5.88 -17.79
C GLU A 635 -7.75 -4.97 -16.56
N GLY A 636 -7.88 -3.65 -16.74
CA GLY A 636 -7.79 -2.65 -15.67
C GLY A 636 -6.44 -2.65 -14.94
N VAL A 637 -5.34 -2.88 -15.66
CA VAL A 637 -3.99 -3.00 -15.09
C VAL A 637 -3.25 -1.66 -15.01
N LEU A 638 -3.86 -0.59 -15.50
CA LEU A 638 -3.37 0.78 -15.37
C LEU A 638 -4.31 1.60 -14.48
N PRO A 639 -3.77 2.56 -13.70
CA PRO A 639 -4.57 3.39 -12.80
C PRO A 639 -5.21 4.57 -13.54
N ASP A 640 -5.99 4.27 -14.58
CA ASP A 640 -6.75 5.27 -15.31
C ASP A 640 -7.82 5.88 -14.40
N ILE A 641 -7.83 7.21 -14.29
CA ILE A 641 -8.75 7.91 -13.39
C ILE A 641 -10.18 8.03 -13.96
N ASN A 642 -10.37 7.73 -15.25
CA ASN A 642 -11.64 7.86 -15.95
C ASN A 642 -11.92 6.68 -16.89
N PRO A 643 -12.09 5.45 -16.37
CA PRO A 643 -12.27 4.25 -17.19
C PRO A 643 -13.53 4.25 -18.07
N ASP A 644 -14.46 5.18 -17.84
CA ASP A 644 -15.70 5.30 -18.62
C ASP A 644 -15.46 5.74 -20.07
N ASN A 645 -14.34 6.43 -20.37
CA ASN A 645 -13.99 6.83 -21.75
C ASN A 645 -13.04 5.84 -22.45
N ASN A 646 -12.58 4.79 -21.75
CA ASN A 646 -11.68 3.78 -22.30
C ASN A 646 -12.34 2.94 -23.39
N SER A 647 -13.67 3.02 -23.57
CA SER A 647 -14.38 2.23 -24.55
C SER A 647 -15.27 3.06 -25.47
N LEU A 648 -15.26 2.72 -26.75
CA LEU A 648 -16.13 3.32 -27.76
C LEU A 648 -16.78 2.22 -28.60
N SER A 649 -18.10 2.31 -28.77
CA SER A 649 -18.87 1.48 -29.69
C SER A 649 -18.74 2.02 -31.12
N GLY A 650 -18.54 1.13 -32.09
CA GLY A 650 -18.71 1.42 -33.51
C GLY A 650 -20.13 1.19 -34.01
N GLN A 651 -21.07 0.81 -33.12
CA GLN A 651 -22.45 0.49 -33.47
C GLN A 651 -23.44 1.56 -32.95
N PRO A 652 -24.21 2.19 -33.86
CA PRO A 652 -25.31 3.05 -33.48
C PRO A 652 -26.45 2.23 -32.86
N VAL A 653 -27.33 2.90 -32.11
CA VAL A 653 -28.58 2.30 -31.67
C VAL A 653 -29.42 1.91 -32.89
N GLN A 654 -30.03 0.72 -32.84
CA GLN A 654 -30.87 0.20 -33.91
C GLN A 654 -32.02 1.17 -34.23
N GLN A 655 -32.22 1.44 -35.53
CA GLN A 655 -33.26 2.34 -36.01
C GLN A 655 -34.64 1.96 -35.46
N GLY A 656 -35.36 2.93 -34.89
CA GLY A 656 -36.69 2.73 -34.30
C GLY A 656 -36.69 2.34 -32.82
N THR A 657 -35.53 2.10 -32.21
CA THR A 657 -35.41 1.88 -30.76
C THR A 657 -35.61 3.21 -30.02
N THR A 658 -36.44 3.20 -28.98
CA THR A 658 -36.72 4.38 -28.14
C THR A 658 -36.33 4.08 -26.70
N ALA A 659 -36.07 5.13 -25.90
CA ALA A 659 -35.80 4.94 -24.47
C ALA A 659 -36.92 4.14 -23.79
N LYS A 660 -38.18 4.42 -24.17
CA LYS A 660 -39.35 3.69 -23.65
C LYS A 660 -39.31 2.21 -24.01
N SER A 661 -39.03 1.84 -25.26
CA SER A 661 -38.98 0.43 -25.67
C SER A 661 -37.88 -0.34 -24.93
N VAL A 662 -36.76 0.31 -24.59
CA VAL A 662 -35.68 -0.29 -23.77
C VAL A 662 -36.17 -0.56 -22.34
N ILE A 663 -36.84 0.42 -21.71
CA ILE A 663 -37.41 0.24 -20.36
C ILE A 663 -38.49 -0.84 -20.37
N ASP A 664 -39.36 -0.87 -21.38
CA ASP A 664 -40.41 -1.89 -21.52
C ASP A 664 -39.79 -3.29 -21.68
N ALA A 665 -38.70 -3.42 -22.44
CA ALA A 665 -37.97 -4.67 -22.58
C ALA A 665 -37.38 -5.15 -21.25
N TYR A 666 -36.82 -4.24 -20.44
CA TYR A 666 -36.37 -4.57 -19.08
C TYR A 666 -37.51 -5.05 -18.19
N LEU A 667 -38.62 -4.31 -18.13
CA LEU A 667 -39.78 -4.68 -17.33
C LEU A 667 -40.30 -6.06 -17.72
N ASN A 668 -40.40 -6.35 -19.02
CA ASN A 668 -40.80 -7.65 -19.53
C ASN A 668 -39.81 -8.77 -19.15
N ALA A 669 -38.51 -8.50 -19.23
CA ALA A 669 -37.48 -9.47 -18.88
C ALA A 669 -37.49 -9.84 -17.40
N VAL A 670 -37.75 -8.88 -16.51
CA VAL A 670 -37.68 -9.11 -15.05
C VAL A 670 -39.00 -9.51 -14.40
N GLY A 671 -40.14 -9.47 -15.09
CA GLY A 671 -41.39 -9.96 -14.50
C GLY A 671 -42.69 -9.41 -15.08
N THR A 672 -42.65 -8.45 -16.00
CA THR A 672 -43.75 -7.63 -16.51
C THR A 672 -44.29 -6.61 -15.50
N GLU A 673 -44.87 -5.52 -15.98
CA GLU A 673 -45.44 -4.46 -15.15
C GLU A 673 -46.48 -4.97 -14.15
N ALA A 674 -47.30 -5.96 -14.54
CA ALA A 674 -48.33 -6.54 -13.68
C ALA A 674 -47.72 -7.24 -12.46
N ARG A 675 -46.78 -8.19 -12.67
CA ARG A 675 -46.20 -8.94 -11.54
C ARG A 675 -45.33 -8.07 -10.64
N LEU A 676 -44.66 -7.06 -11.19
CA LEU A 676 -43.85 -6.14 -10.40
C LEU A 676 -44.72 -5.25 -9.49
N LYS A 677 -45.92 -4.88 -9.93
CA LYS A 677 -46.89 -4.14 -9.09
C LYS A 677 -47.48 -4.99 -7.96
N ASP A 678 -47.53 -6.31 -8.13
CA ASP A 678 -47.99 -7.26 -7.09
C ASP A 678 -46.96 -7.51 -5.98
N VAL A 679 -45.77 -6.92 -6.07
CA VAL A 679 -44.74 -7.01 -5.03
C VAL A 679 -44.99 -5.95 -3.96
N SER A 680 -45.50 -6.38 -2.82
CA SER A 680 -45.76 -5.55 -1.63
C SER A 680 -44.52 -5.38 -0.73
N ASP A 681 -43.63 -6.38 -0.70
CA ASP A 681 -42.35 -6.36 -0.01
C ASP A 681 -41.32 -7.32 -0.63
N LEU A 682 -40.03 -7.01 -0.45
CA LEU A 682 -38.88 -7.80 -0.90
C LEU A 682 -37.76 -7.73 0.15
N THR A 683 -37.21 -8.89 0.53
CA THR A 683 -35.99 -8.99 1.35
C THR A 683 -34.92 -9.71 0.55
N VAL A 684 -33.71 -9.14 0.50
CA VAL A 684 -32.54 -9.71 -0.16
C VAL A 684 -31.39 -9.75 0.85
N LYS A 685 -30.76 -10.92 0.99
CA LYS A 685 -29.54 -11.09 1.78
C LYS A 685 -28.42 -11.53 0.85
N SER A 686 -27.25 -10.94 1.07
CA SER A 686 -26.08 -11.18 0.24
C SER A 686 -24.82 -11.27 1.07
N ASP A 687 -23.87 -12.07 0.61
CA ASP A 687 -22.52 -12.18 1.18
C ASP A 687 -21.51 -11.53 0.23
N GLY A 688 -20.49 -10.88 0.78
CA GLY A 688 -19.41 -10.24 0.04
C GLY A 688 -18.09 -10.29 0.81
N THR A 689 -17.02 -9.77 0.21
CA THR A 689 -15.72 -9.59 0.87
C THR A 689 -15.26 -8.15 0.66
N PHE A 690 -14.97 -7.45 1.76
CA PHE A 690 -14.49 -6.07 1.76
C PHE A 690 -13.15 -6.02 2.50
N GLN A 691 -12.07 -5.65 1.81
CA GLN A 691 -10.70 -5.59 2.37
C GLN A 691 -10.27 -6.90 3.07
N GLY A 692 -10.54 -8.05 2.45
CA GLY A 692 -10.22 -9.37 3.01
C GLY A 692 -11.17 -9.84 4.13
N VAL A 693 -12.10 -8.99 4.58
CA VAL A 693 -13.09 -9.30 5.61
C VAL A 693 -14.40 -9.73 4.98
N GLY A 694 -14.95 -10.87 5.41
CA GLY A 694 -16.29 -11.30 5.01
C GLY A 694 -17.36 -10.34 5.54
N VAL A 695 -18.22 -9.84 4.65
CA VAL A 695 -19.30 -8.89 4.97
C VAL A 695 -20.65 -9.45 4.56
N LYS A 696 -21.70 -9.07 5.29
CA LYS A 696 -23.08 -9.43 5.01
C LYS A 696 -23.92 -8.18 4.76
N LEU A 697 -24.74 -8.22 3.73
CA LEU A 697 -25.68 -7.17 3.37
C LEU A 697 -27.11 -7.70 3.44
N GLU A 698 -27.96 -7.02 4.20
CA GLU A 698 -29.40 -7.25 4.18
C GLU A 698 -30.11 -6.00 3.67
N MET A 699 -30.96 -6.18 2.66
CA MET A 699 -31.82 -5.15 2.10
C MET A 699 -33.28 -5.56 2.22
N LYS A 700 -34.13 -4.65 2.67
CA LYS A 700 -35.57 -4.84 2.73
C LYS A 700 -36.29 -3.68 2.07
N TYR A 701 -37.29 -3.99 1.27
CA TYR A 701 -38.15 -3.03 0.58
C TYR A 701 -39.59 -3.29 0.98
N LYS A 702 -40.37 -2.25 1.24
CA LYS A 702 -41.82 -2.35 1.40
C LYS A 702 -42.49 -1.19 0.69
N THR A 703 -43.41 -1.51 -0.23
CA THR A 703 -44.13 -0.49 -0.99
C THR A 703 -45.08 0.32 -0.08
N PRO A 704 -45.31 1.61 -0.40
CA PRO A 704 -44.77 2.34 -1.54
C PRO A 704 -43.40 3.00 -1.32
N ASP A 705 -42.93 3.12 -0.07
CA ASP A 705 -41.94 4.15 0.30
C ASP A 705 -41.00 3.77 1.46
N LYS A 706 -40.81 2.48 1.76
CA LYS A 706 -39.92 2.04 2.85
C LYS A 706 -38.76 1.19 2.35
N PHE A 707 -37.59 1.47 2.91
CA PHE A 707 -36.35 0.76 2.61
C PHE A 707 -35.50 0.59 3.86
N TYR A 708 -34.82 -0.53 3.98
CA TYR A 708 -33.86 -0.82 5.03
C TYR A 708 -32.63 -1.46 4.40
N GLU A 709 -31.45 -1.01 4.81
CA GLU A 709 -30.15 -1.58 4.47
C GLU A 709 -29.34 -1.75 5.75
N ASN A 710 -28.68 -2.88 5.89
CA ASN A 710 -27.70 -3.10 6.94
C ASN A 710 -26.56 -3.96 6.42
N MET A 711 -25.38 -3.34 6.33
CA MET A 711 -24.14 -3.99 5.97
C MET A 711 -23.26 -4.14 7.22
N ILE A 712 -22.91 -5.39 7.56
CA ILE A 712 -22.13 -5.70 8.75
C ILE A 712 -20.87 -6.51 8.41
N ALA A 713 -19.85 -6.36 9.25
CA ALA A 713 -18.70 -7.27 9.32
C ALA A 713 -18.86 -8.20 10.55
N PRO A 714 -19.31 -9.46 10.37
CA PRO A 714 -19.60 -10.36 11.48
C PRO A 714 -18.39 -10.65 12.38
N SER A 715 -17.19 -10.72 11.78
CA SER A 715 -15.94 -10.94 12.50
C SER A 715 -15.58 -9.83 13.50
N TYR A 716 -16.19 -8.65 13.35
CA TYR A 716 -15.97 -7.48 14.20
C TYR A 716 -17.18 -7.21 15.10
N ASN A 717 -17.70 -8.24 15.76
CA ASN A 717 -18.88 -8.11 16.64
C ASN A 717 -20.08 -7.45 15.93
N ASN A 718 -20.33 -7.87 14.67
CA ASN A 718 -21.36 -7.30 13.79
C ASN A 718 -21.23 -5.77 13.59
N PHE A 719 -20.00 -5.27 13.45
CA PHE A 719 -19.74 -3.86 13.16
C PHE A 719 -20.52 -3.41 11.92
N VAL A 720 -21.34 -2.36 12.06
CA VAL A 720 -22.15 -1.79 10.97
C VAL A 720 -21.25 -0.90 10.12
N ILE A 721 -20.97 -1.33 8.90
CA ILE A 721 -20.20 -0.56 7.94
C ILE A 721 -21.08 0.55 7.37
N THR A 722 -22.26 0.18 6.87
CA THR A 722 -23.28 1.12 6.38
C THR A 722 -24.65 0.63 6.81
N GLY A 723 -25.52 1.54 7.23
CA GLY A 723 -26.93 1.25 7.49
C GLY A 723 -27.81 2.39 6.99
N LEU A 724 -28.97 2.06 6.44
CA LEU A 724 -29.91 3.03 5.89
C LEU A 724 -31.35 2.63 6.22
N VAL A 725 -32.15 3.58 6.68
CA VAL A 725 -33.59 3.38 6.91
C VAL A 725 -34.36 4.52 6.26
N ILE A 726 -35.26 4.17 5.34
CA ILE A 726 -36.22 5.06 4.69
C ILE A 726 -37.62 4.67 5.13
N ASN A 727 -38.41 5.65 5.56
CA ASN A 727 -39.81 5.46 5.93
C ASN A 727 -40.59 6.70 5.49
N GLY A 728 -41.17 6.64 4.28
CA GLY A 728 -41.74 7.80 3.61
C GLY A 728 -40.67 8.86 3.35
N ASP A 729 -40.94 10.09 3.77
CA ASP A 729 -39.98 11.17 3.70
C ASP A 729 -38.95 11.14 4.84
N SER A 730 -38.82 10.10 5.67
CA SER A 730 -37.78 10.02 6.69
C SER A 730 -36.58 9.23 6.19
N VAL A 731 -35.36 9.72 6.45
CA VAL A 731 -34.10 9.01 6.13
C VAL A 731 -33.18 9.06 7.35
N ARG A 732 -32.72 7.90 7.81
CA ARG A 732 -31.66 7.77 8.83
C ARG A 732 -30.54 6.91 8.28
N MET A 733 -29.30 7.34 8.49
CA MET A 733 -28.12 6.67 7.95
C MET A 733 -27.09 6.47 9.06
N LYS A 734 -26.41 5.33 9.02
CA LYS A 734 -25.22 5.04 9.82
C LYS A 734 -24.04 4.73 8.91
N GLN A 735 -22.87 5.19 9.30
CA GLN A 735 -21.59 4.81 8.70
C GLN A 735 -20.62 4.49 9.83
N TYR A 736 -19.96 3.34 9.75
CA TYR A 736 -18.97 2.88 10.75
C TYR A 736 -19.49 2.95 12.20
N ASN A 737 -20.65 2.35 12.46
CA ASN A 737 -21.38 2.40 13.73
C ASN A 737 -21.81 3.79 14.24
N ALA A 738 -21.48 4.88 13.54
CA ALA A 738 -21.88 6.25 13.89
C ALA A 738 -23.07 6.73 13.06
N ASP A 739 -23.92 7.58 13.63
CA ASP A 739 -25.01 8.22 12.88
C ASP A 739 -24.44 9.26 11.90
N ALA A 740 -24.90 9.19 10.64
CA ALA A 740 -24.47 10.09 9.57
C ALA A 740 -25.51 11.21 9.35
N LYS A 741 -25.03 12.44 9.14
CA LYS A 741 -25.90 13.59 8.81
C LYS A 741 -26.30 13.52 7.34
N VAL A 742 -27.60 13.64 7.06
CA VAL A 742 -28.15 13.63 5.69
C VAL A 742 -28.74 15.00 5.36
N SER A 743 -28.21 15.67 4.32
CA SER A 743 -28.74 16.95 3.84
C SER A 743 -30.08 16.77 3.12
N ALA A 744 -30.86 17.84 2.96
CA ALA A 744 -32.15 17.80 2.27
C ALA A 744 -32.05 17.34 0.80
N ASP A 745 -30.97 17.71 0.09
CA ASP A 745 -30.76 17.30 -1.29
C ASP A 745 -30.25 15.86 -1.40
N THR A 746 -29.34 15.46 -0.49
CA THR A 746 -28.90 14.05 -0.36
C THR A 746 -30.08 13.14 -0.07
N LYS A 747 -31.01 13.57 0.77
CA LYS A 747 -32.22 12.85 1.14
C LYS A 747 -33.10 12.51 -0.06
N LYS A 748 -33.35 13.47 -0.96
CA LYS A 748 -34.12 13.25 -2.20
C LYS A 748 -33.43 12.24 -3.11
N SER A 749 -32.11 12.33 -3.24
CA SER A 749 -31.31 11.38 -4.02
C SER A 749 -31.38 9.96 -3.45
N ILE A 750 -31.25 9.82 -2.12
CA ILE A 750 -31.37 8.55 -1.40
C ILE A 750 -32.75 7.92 -1.61
N ILE A 751 -33.83 8.66 -1.40
CA ILE A 751 -35.20 8.14 -1.56
C ILE A 751 -35.43 7.64 -2.99
N ASN A 752 -34.96 8.39 -3.99
CA ASN A 752 -35.06 7.97 -5.39
C ASN A 752 -34.14 6.78 -5.71
N ARG A 753 -32.99 6.65 -5.02
CA ARG A 753 -32.02 5.58 -5.26
C ARG A 753 -32.58 4.21 -4.89
N TYR A 754 -33.24 4.12 -3.75
CA TYR A 754 -33.63 2.86 -3.09
C TYR A 754 -35.12 2.51 -3.24
N LYS A 755 -35.79 3.11 -4.21
CA LYS A 755 -37.15 2.71 -4.57
C LYS A 755 -37.15 1.31 -5.19
N LEU A 756 -38.13 0.49 -4.82
CA LEU A 756 -38.35 -0.82 -5.44
C LEU A 756 -38.99 -0.61 -6.82
N PHE A 757 -38.34 -1.12 -7.88
CA PHE A 757 -38.75 -1.01 -9.29
C PHE A 757 -39.12 0.42 -9.73
N PRO A 758 -38.19 1.39 -9.67
CA PRO A 758 -38.47 2.78 -10.05
C PRO A 758 -38.89 2.90 -11.53
N GLU A 759 -38.58 1.91 -12.36
CA GLU A 759 -38.92 1.87 -13.79
C GLU A 759 -40.43 1.88 -14.04
N LEU A 760 -41.23 1.40 -13.08
CA LEU A 760 -42.70 1.45 -13.15
C LEU A 760 -43.24 2.89 -13.17
N ASP A 761 -42.45 3.87 -12.75
CA ASP A 761 -42.84 5.28 -12.73
C ASP A 761 -42.39 6.06 -13.95
N TYR A 762 -41.50 5.52 -14.79
CA TYR A 762 -40.83 6.30 -15.84
C TYR A 762 -41.77 6.77 -16.96
N GLY A 763 -42.97 6.19 -17.06
CA GLY A 763 -44.04 6.67 -17.95
C GLY A 763 -44.96 7.74 -17.34
N LYS A 764 -44.79 8.11 -16.06
CA LYS A 764 -45.63 9.10 -15.37
C LYS A 764 -45.19 10.53 -15.69
N THR A 765 -46.12 11.47 -15.55
CA THR A 765 -45.88 12.91 -15.75
C THR A 765 -44.69 13.40 -14.92
N GLY A 766 -43.78 14.15 -15.57
CA GLY A 766 -42.59 14.75 -14.94
C GLY A 766 -41.29 13.96 -15.10
N TYR A 767 -41.34 12.70 -15.56
CA TYR A 767 -40.15 11.96 -15.98
C TYR A 767 -39.76 12.30 -17.42
N LYS A 768 -38.45 12.37 -17.67
CA LYS A 768 -37.88 12.51 -19.02
C LYS A 768 -36.92 11.36 -19.31
N LEU A 769 -37.10 10.70 -20.45
CA LEU A 769 -36.24 9.61 -20.91
C LEU A 769 -35.45 10.04 -22.16
N GLU A 770 -34.15 9.80 -22.14
CA GLU A 770 -33.24 10.10 -23.24
C GLU A 770 -32.45 8.82 -23.58
N LEU A 771 -32.45 8.40 -24.84
CA LEU A 771 -31.63 7.28 -25.33
C LEU A 771 -30.39 7.85 -26.01
N ALA A 772 -29.21 7.34 -25.65
CA ALA A 772 -27.98 7.69 -26.36
C ALA A 772 -28.06 7.26 -27.84
N PRO A 773 -27.48 8.04 -28.78
CA PRO A 773 -27.55 7.71 -30.21
C PRO A 773 -26.74 6.46 -30.57
N ASP A 774 -25.67 6.20 -29.83
CA ASP A 774 -24.79 5.05 -30.01
C ASP A 774 -24.88 4.10 -28.82
N MET A 775 -24.74 2.80 -29.10
CA MET A 775 -24.59 1.81 -28.03
C MET A 775 -23.33 2.10 -27.22
N GLN A 776 -23.32 1.67 -25.96
CA GLN A 776 -22.20 1.87 -25.04
C GLN A 776 -21.59 0.53 -24.67
N VAL A 777 -20.31 0.52 -24.31
CA VAL A 777 -19.64 -0.71 -23.86
C VAL A 777 -19.71 -0.78 -22.34
N VAL A 778 -20.24 -1.87 -21.81
CA VAL A 778 -20.28 -2.17 -20.37
C VAL A 778 -19.89 -3.62 -20.18
N ASN A 779 -18.82 -3.87 -19.40
CA ASN A 779 -18.34 -5.23 -19.08
C ASN A 779 -18.14 -6.09 -20.35
N GLY A 780 -17.51 -5.51 -21.38
CA GLY A 780 -17.24 -6.18 -22.67
C GLY A 780 -18.48 -6.47 -23.52
N LYS A 781 -19.63 -5.83 -23.22
CA LYS A 781 -20.89 -5.99 -23.96
C LYS A 781 -21.42 -4.65 -24.42
N LEU A 782 -22.08 -4.66 -25.58
CA LEU A 782 -22.86 -3.51 -26.03
C LEU A 782 -24.14 -3.38 -25.22
N ALA A 783 -24.49 -2.14 -24.87
CA ALA A 783 -25.61 -1.80 -24.03
C ALA A 783 -26.31 -0.53 -24.54
N TYR A 784 -27.63 -0.47 -24.38
CA TYR A 784 -28.38 0.75 -24.55
C TYR A 784 -28.22 1.63 -23.30
N LEU A 785 -27.81 2.89 -23.47
CA LEU A 785 -27.76 3.88 -22.40
C LEU A 785 -29.04 4.72 -22.41
N VAL A 786 -29.84 4.57 -21.37
CA VAL A 786 -31.00 5.42 -21.08
C VAL A 786 -30.67 6.37 -19.93
N THR A 787 -30.80 7.67 -20.16
CA THR A 787 -30.77 8.69 -19.11
C THR A 787 -32.19 9.03 -18.69
N VAL A 788 -32.46 8.87 -17.39
CA VAL A 788 -33.74 9.16 -16.76
C VAL A 788 -33.60 10.43 -15.94
N THR A 789 -34.39 11.46 -16.25
CA THR A 789 -34.53 12.64 -15.39
C THR A 789 -35.82 12.53 -14.60
N THR A 790 -35.75 12.55 -13.27
CA THR A 790 -36.92 12.48 -12.40
C THR A 790 -37.64 13.84 -12.31
N PRO A 791 -38.89 13.90 -11.81
CA PRO A 791 -39.60 15.16 -11.59
C PRO A 791 -38.86 16.15 -10.69
N ASN A 792 -37.97 15.65 -9.82
CA ASN A 792 -37.14 16.45 -8.92
C ASN A 792 -35.79 16.88 -9.56
N GLY A 793 -35.60 16.65 -10.86
CA GLY A 793 -34.40 17.03 -11.60
C GLY A 793 -33.20 16.09 -11.44
N ILE A 794 -33.36 14.96 -10.73
CA ILE A 794 -32.27 13.98 -10.57
C ILE A 794 -32.08 13.24 -11.89
N ARG A 795 -30.86 13.23 -12.41
CA ARG A 795 -30.50 12.48 -13.63
C ARG A 795 -29.83 11.16 -13.24
N VAL A 796 -30.28 10.06 -13.85
CA VAL A 796 -29.77 8.71 -13.61
C VAL A 796 -29.48 8.04 -14.95
N LYS A 797 -28.24 7.62 -15.17
CA LYS A 797 -27.81 6.87 -16.37
C LYS A 797 -27.95 5.37 -16.08
N GLN A 798 -28.56 4.64 -17.01
CA GLN A 798 -28.86 3.21 -16.87
C GLN A 798 -28.52 2.49 -18.17
N TRP A 799 -27.75 1.41 -18.06
CA TRP A 799 -27.31 0.61 -19.21
C TRP A 799 -28.07 -0.71 -19.24
N TYR A 800 -28.57 -1.08 -20.41
CA TYR A 800 -29.40 -2.26 -20.62
C TYR A 800 -28.81 -3.15 -21.71
N ASP A 801 -28.76 -4.45 -21.45
CA ASP A 801 -28.33 -5.46 -22.41
C ASP A 801 -29.40 -5.57 -23.52
N PRO A 802 -29.05 -5.35 -24.80
CA PRO A 802 -30.00 -5.40 -25.91
C PRO A 802 -30.55 -6.81 -26.16
N LYS A 803 -29.85 -7.87 -25.73
CA LYS A 803 -30.25 -9.27 -25.95
C LYS A 803 -31.19 -9.76 -24.85
N THR A 804 -30.88 -9.45 -23.59
CA THR A 804 -31.64 -9.97 -22.45
C THR A 804 -32.66 -8.97 -21.89
N GLY A 805 -32.50 -7.69 -22.20
CA GLY A 805 -33.26 -6.60 -21.59
C GLY A 805 -32.81 -6.25 -20.17
N TYR A 806 -31.88 -7.01 -19.57
CA TYR A 806 -31.45 -6.78 -18.20
C TYR A 806 -30.64 -5.50 -18.05
N LYS A 807 -30.78 -4.86 -16.89
CA LYS A 807 -29.93 -3.73 -16.52
C LYS A 807 -28.54 -4.24 -16.15
N LEU A 808 -27.50 -3.58 -16.66
CA LEU A 808 -26.10 -3.96 -16.45
C LEU A 808 -25.39 -3.02 -15.49
N LYS A 809 -25.65 -1.71 -15.61
CA LYS A 809 -24.99 -0.65 -14.83
C LYS A 809 -25.99 0.46 -14.54
N ARG A 810 -25.80 1.14 -13.41
CA ARG A 810 -26.52 2.36 -13.05
C ARG A 810 -25.56 3.33 -12.38
N VAL A 811 -25.68 4.62 -12.73
CA VAL A 811 -25.02 5.70 -11.99
C VAL A 811 -25.95 6.91 -11.89
N THR A 812 -25.95 7.57 -10.73
CA THR A 812 -26.60 8.87 -10.58
C THR A 812 -25.65 9.94 -11.09
N ASP A 813 -26.13 10.84 -11.95
CA ASP A 813 -25.32 11.88 -12.58
C ASP A 813 -25.10 13.03 -11.56
N SER A 814 -24.17 12.81 -10.63
CA SER A 814 -23.79 13.76 -9.57
C SER A 814 -22.31 13.64 -9.20
N PRO A 815 -21.65 14.72 -8.74
CA PRO A 815 -20.25 14.66 -8.30
C PRO A 815 -20.01 13.56 -7.26
N GLY A 816 -18.99 12.72 -7.47
CA GLY A 816 -18.62 11.62 -6.57
C GLY A 816 -19.57 10.41 -6.60
N ALA A 817 -20.50 10.33 -7.56
CA ALA A 817 -21.36 9.15 -7.70
C ALA A 817 -20.56 7.93 -8.15
N THR A 818 -20.74 6.82 -7.43
CA THR A 818 -20.17 5.53 -7.80
C THR A 818 -21.22 4.68 -8.53
N PRO A 819 -20.80 3.90 -9.55
CA PRO A 819 -21.71 3.02 -10.27
C PRO A 819 -22.14 1.83 -9.40
N THR A 820 -23.30 1.28 -9.72
CA THR A 820 -23.73 -0.05 -9.30
C THR A 820 -23.83 -0.91 -10.56
N GLU A 821 -23.17 -2.06 -10.54
CA GLU A 821 -23.25 -3.05 -11.62
C GLU A 821 -24.10 -4.23 -11.18
N TYR A 822 -24.85 -4.79 -12.12
CA TYR A 822 -25.82 -5.85 -11.90
C TYR A 822 -25.50 -7.04 -12.80
N GLY A 823 -25.61 -8.25 -12.23
CA GLY A 823 -25.35 -9.49 -12.92
C GLY A 823 -26.19 -10.64 -12.39
N ASP A 824 -26.08 -11.78 -13.09
CA ASP A 824 -26.69 -13.05 -12.72
C ASP A 824 -28.18 -12.94 -12.35
N TYR A 825 -29.03 -12.50 -13.29
CA TYR A 825 -30.45 -12.35 -13.01
C TYR A 825 -31.14 -13.71 -12.83
N GLN A 826 -31.61 -14.00 -11.61
CA GLN A 826 -32.32 -15.25 -11.30
C GLN A 826 -33.78 -15.00 -10.95
N THR A 827 -34.62 -16.02 -11.22
CA THR A 827 -36.05 -15.99 -10.90
C THR A 827 -36.26 -16.33 -9.42
N ILE A 828 -37.02 -15.51 -8.69
CA ILE A 828 -37.45 -15.79 -7.32
C ILE A 828 -38.88 -16.35 -7.28
N ASN A 829 -39.34 -16.79 -6.11
CA ASN A 829 -40.58 -17.59 -5.93
C ASN A 829 -41.89 -17.01 -6.51
N THR A 830 -41.95 -15.72 -6.87
CA THR A 830 -43.11 -15.08 -7.53
C THR A 830 -43.01 -15.01 -9.05
N GLY A 831 -41.95 -15.57 -9.66
CA GLY A 831 -41.74 -15.52 -11.11
C GLY A 831 -41.22 -14.18 -11.62
N ILE A 832 -40.80 -13.29 -10.72
CA ILE A 832 -39.99 -12.09 -11.05
C ILE A 832 -38.50 -12.45 -10.97
N LYS A 833 -37.66 -11.67 -11.64
CA LYS A 833 -36.20 -11.80 -11.60
C LYS A 833 -35.56 -10.60 -10.91
N ILE A 834 -34.49 -10.87 -10.17
CA ILE A 834 -33.63 -9.85 -9.55
C ILE A 834 -32.17 -10.19 -9.85
N PRO A 835 -31.24 -9.20 -9.78
CA PRO A 835 -29.82 -9.49 -9.85
C PRO A 835 -29.39 -10.35 -8.65
N TYR A 836 -28.64 -11.44 -8.88
CA TYR A 836 -28.01 -12.24 -7.83
C TYR A 836 -26.54 -11.89 -7.62
N SER A 837 -25.96 -11.04 -8.47
CA SER A 837 -24.66 -10.40 -8.24
C SER A 837 -24.80 -8.89 -8.40
N GLU A 838 -24.30 -8.15 -7.40
CA GLU A 838 -24.21 -6.69 -7.45
C GLU A 838 -22.81 -6.24 -7.06
N LYS A 839 -22.20 -5.36 -7.87
CA LYS A 839 -20.95 -4.69 -7.51
C LYS A 839 -21.22 -3.25 -7.11
N ILE A 840 -20.80 -2.88 -5.90
CA ILE A 840 -20.97 -1.53 -5.36
C ILE A 840 -19.67 -1.04 -4.73
N PHE A 841 -19.42 0.26 -4.79
CA PHE A 841 -18.35 0.87 -4.02
C PHE A 841 -18.80 1.10 -2.57
N VAL A 842 -18.05 0.54 -1.64
CA VAL A 842 -18.18 0.75 -0.19
C VAL A 842 -16.89 1.39 0.28
N ALA A 843 -16.96 2.56 0.93
CA ALA A 843 -15.79 3.20 1.53
C ALA A 843 -14.59 3.43 0.58
N GLY A 844 -14.85 3.62 -0.72
CA GLY A 844 -13.80 3.79 -1.73
C GLY A 844 -13.23 2.49 -2.30
N GLY A 845 -13.67 1.31 -1.84
CA GLY A 845 -13.33 0.01 -2.43
C GLY A 845 -14.52 -0.67 -3.10
N LEU A 846 -14.28 -1.44 -4.16
CA LEU A 846 -15.31 -2.21 -4.85
C LEU A 846 -15.63 -3.52 -4.09
N VAL A 847 -16.91 -3.81 -3.88
CA VAL A 847 -17.38 -5.07 -3.26
C VAL A 847 -18.37 -5.74 -4.18
N GLU A 848 -18.12 -7.01 -4.51
CA GLU A 848 -19.11 -7.88 -5.15
C GLU A 848 -19.93 -8.60 -4.07
N PHE A 849 -21.25 -8.38 -4.09
CA PHE A 849 -22.22 -9.08 -3.27
C PHE A 849 -22.91 -10.16 -4.09
N LYS A 850 -23.00 -11.37 -3.52
CA LYS A 850 -23.75 -12.49 -4.08
C LYS A 850 -24.94 -12.81 -3.21
N VAL A 851 -26.13 -12.83 -3.83
CA VAL A 851 -27.39 -13.10 -3.13
C VAL A 851 -27.39 -14.54 -2.61
N THR A 852 -27.67 -14.69 -1.32
CA THR A 852 -27.82 -15.97 -0.63
C THR A 852 -29.27 -16.31 -0.34
N GLU A 853 -30.12 -15.28 -0.17
CA GLU A 853 -31.55 -15.43 0.08
C GLU A 853 -32.33 -14.27 -0.52
N ALA A 854 -33.45 -14.56 -1.18
CA ALA A 854 -34.40 -13.55 -1.65
C ALA A 854 -35.83 -14.01 -1.38
N THR A 855 -36.60 -13.19 -0.65
CA THR A 855 -38.00 -13.48 -0.30
C THR A 855 -38.90 -12.30 -0.62
N VAL A 856 -40.11 -12.60 -1.05
CA VAL A 856 -41.05 -11.62 -1.62
C VAL A 856 -42.44 -11.87 -1.05
N ASN A 857 -43.18 -10.80 -0.76
CA ASN A 857 -44.53 -10.84 -0.20
C ASN A 857 -44.63 -11.69 1.08
N LYS A 858 -43.66 -11.54 1.98
CA LYS A 858 -43.60 -12.26 3.26
C LYS A 858 -44.14 -11.47 4.44
N GLY A 859 -44.70 -10.28 4.20
CA GLY A 859 -45.43 -9.52 5.21
C GLY A 859 -44.49 -8.72 6.12
N LEU A 860 -43.51 -8.03 5.55
CA LEU A 860 -42.66 -7.09 6.31
C LEU A 860 -43.54 -6.09 7.04
N THR A 861 -43.23 -5.80 8.30
CA THR A 861 -44.01 -4.89 9.15
C THR A 861 -43.38 -3.50 9.19
N ASN A 862 -44.06 -2.54 9.81
CA ASN A 862 -43.47 -1.22 10.03
C ASN A 862 -42.31 -1.23 11.04
N GLU A 863 -42.25 -2.25 11.91
CA GLU A 863 -41.15 -2.41 12.89
C GLU A 863 -39.82 -2.72 12.21
N ASP A 864 -39.84 -3.35 11.03
CA ASP A 864 -38.64 -3.66 10.24
C ASP A 864 -37.91 -2.43 9.72
N PHE A 865 -38.52 -1.24 9.82
CA PHE A 865 -38.00 0.04 9.30
C PHE A 865 -37.85 1.10 10.42
N LYS A 866 -37.55 0.66 11.65
CA LYS A 866 -37.35 1.51 12.83
C LYS A 866 -35.90 1.68 13.26
#